data_AF-A0A432Q6V8-F1
#
_entry.id   AF-A0A432Q6V8-F1
#
_cell.length_a   1.000
_cell.length_b   1.000
_cell.length_c   1.000
_cell.angle_alpha   90.00
_cell.angle_beta   90.00
_cell.angle_gamma   90.00
#
_symmetry.space_group_name_H-M   'P 1'
#
loop_
_entity.id
_entity.type
_entity.pdbx_description
1 polymer ?
#
loop_
_entity_poly.entity_id
_entity_poly.type
_entity_poly.pdbx_seq_one_letter_code
_entity_poly.pdbx_strand_id
1 'polypeptide(L)'
;MLTNADLLALDGKPGDFTAKIKQRPRYIDADNCTACGLCTQYCPKHLVDPYNEGLALTRPIHIDYAQAVPATYYIDPSSCLHLTHDTCQICVPVCQSHAINFSQQPEEIELKIGAVVLSPGFGRISPDTLAKFSYGKHPDIVTAVEFERMTTASGPFLGEVKCFSDGRHPKSIAFIQCVGSRDLGCDNGYCSSVCCMYAIKEALVAKEHDPEVDITVYYMDIRTQGKEFDKAQQRAEAMGIKFVRAKVANVTPWENRLQLTYSTLDGRHEFVPHDMVVLSVGLEAPKDAKGIADITGIELNHYDFAKSETFNPLNTNVDGVVVAGAFQGPKDIPESVTQASAAAGIVAGLLEKQRGQGIVHTEYPEEKAMDDEVRIGVFVCHCGINIASVVDVHKVENSVEDMEGVVYHTDSLYSCSADAVETLKERIIEHNLNRVVIAACSPRTHEPLFQETLKSAGLNRCLIEMVNIRDQCSWVHAGEPDEATNKSEDLVRMAVAKARGMQPLPEQTVPVTPKALIVGAGIAGMTVALTLADQGFDSVLLEKGKTLGGNLGLLNHTLDASETAAHLKKLVARVKKSKKIDVLTNADLVDFSGFIGNFSSVVKSGSKEHTVDHGVVVLATGGHEHRPGGYLLGENKKVLTQMELEKRLAGRAKNRAPGSIVMIQCAGSRGDDLNYCSKVCCNHAVKNALQIKELNPAAQVIVLYRDMRTYGYAEDAYREARLKGVIFIPYELDKKPEVYEKGRKLHVKFFDELMQEEMDITPDLVALSVGIVPDGTEDLSKLLKAPLTDDKFFLEAHVKLRPVELPVSGVYVCGLAHGPKPVDETIAQAQAAAAKAAIPLVKGAVSVDPIVSKVDQDKCIGCSLCVSLCPFGAIEMIKVGKRRKAQTISASCKACGICSSHCPTFAISMGGFTNEQITDQIIAFGGVSEKEAADVA
;
A
#
# COMPACT_ATOMS: atom_id res chain seq x y z
N MET A 1 2.93 1.18 21.78
CA MET A 1 1.64 1.01 21.08
C MET A 1 0.65 0.50 22.11
N LEU A 2 -0.51 1.13 22.27
CA LEU A 2 -1.57 0.61 23.14
C LEU A 2 -2.49 -0.27 22.29
N THR A 3 -2.73 -1.50 22.74
CA THR A 3 -3.57 -2.49 22.04
C THR A 3 -4.60 -3.06 23.00
N ASN A 4 -5.69 -3.63 22.49
CA ASN A 4 -6.84 -4.03 23.30
C ASN A 4 -7.38 -2.85 24.14
N ALA A 5 -7.52 -1.68 23.52
CA ALA A 5 -7.84 -0.43 24.20
C ALA A 5 -8.93 0.33 23.44
N ASP A 6 -9.80 1.02 24.19
CA ASP A 6 -10.92 1.78 23.68
C ASP A 6 -10.77 3.25 24.11
N LEU A 7 -11.02 4.19 23.20
CA LEU A 7 -11.09 5.63 23.53
C LEU A 7 -12.42 5.89 24.25
N LEU A 8 -12.37 6.54 25.42
CA LEU A 8 -13.56 6.86 26.23
C LEU A 8 -14.00 8.31 26.12
N ALA A 9 -13.04 9.24 26.05
CA ALA A 9 -13.30 10.67 25.97
C ALA A 9 -12.14 11.39 25.29
N LEU A 10 -12.46 12.50 24.61
CA LEU A 10 -11.49 13.43 24.06
C LEU A 10 -11.88 14.85 24.44
N ASP A 11 -11.13 15.44 25.37
CA ASP A 11 -11.34 16.81 25.84
C ASP A 11 -10.22 17.73 25.34
N GLY A 12 -10.50 19.02 25.16
CA GLY A 12 -9.48 20.03 24.85
C GLY A 12 -9.62 20.65 23.46
N LYS A 13 -8.49 21.07 22.87
CA LYS A 13 -8.44 21.83 21.61
C LYS A 13 -7.20 21.47 20.80
N PRO A 14 -7.10 21.85 19.51
CA PRO A 14 -5.94 21.54 18.67
C PRO A 14 -4.62 21.93 19.35
N GLY A 15 -3.68 20.99 19.43
CA GLY A 15 -2.39 21.14 20.10
C GLY A 15 -2.38 20.83 21.60
N ASP A 16 -3.54 20.62 22.24
CA ASP A 16 -3.68 20.38 23.68
C ASP A 16 -4.98 19.61 23.98
N PHE A 17 -5.04 18.35 23.52
CA PHE A 17 -6.11 17.42 23.84
C PHE A 17 -5.69 16.49 25.00
N THR A 18 -6.68 16.01 25.75
CA THR A 18 -6.54 14.92 26.72
C THR A 18 -7.44 13.77 26.28
N ALA A 19 -6.84 12.63 25.95
CA ALA A 19 -7.54 11.40 25.61
C ALA A 19 -7.61 10.48 26.83
N LYS A 20 -8.82 10.04 27.18
CA LYS A 20 -9.06 8.99 28.18
C LYS A 20 -9.20 7.66 27.46
N ILE A 21 -8.37 6.69 27.82
CA ILE A 21 -8.29 5.40 27.15
C ILE A 21 -8.52 4.31 28.18
N LYS A 22 -9.37 3.33 27.87
CA LYS A 22 -9.53 2.12 28.66
C LYS A 22 -8.75 0.99 28.02
N GLN A 23 -7.68 0.56 28.65
CA GLN A 23 -6.95 -0.63 28.24
C GLN A 23 -7.55 -1.86 28.91
N ARG A 24 -8.07 -2.79 28.11
CA ARG A 24 -8.61 -4.06 28.60
C ARG A 24 -7.47 -5.02 28.97
N PRO A 25 -7.64 -5.84 30.02
CA PRO A 25 -6.62 -6.81 30.41
C PRO A 25 -6.44 -7.84 29.30
N ARG A 26 -5.19 -8.23 29.04
CA ARG A 26 -4.87 -9.39 28.19
C ARG A 26 -4.94 -10.70 28.97
N TYR A 27 -4.89 -10.59 30.31
CA TYR A 27 -4.63 -11.66 31.27
C TYR A 27 -3.29 -12.38 31.04
N ILE A 28 -2.42 -11.71 30.29
CA ILE A 28 -1.07 -12.12 29.92
C ILE A 28 -0.21 -10.86 29.98
N ASP A 29 0.93 -10.97 30.64
CA ASP A 29 1.98 -9.97 30.61
C ASP A 29 2.65 -10.03 29.24
N ALA A 30 2.44 -8.99 28.44
CA ALA A 30 2.92 -8.93 27.06
C ALA A 30 4.45 -8.84 26.96
N ASP A 31 5.11 -8.26 27.96
CA ASP A 31 6.57 -8.09 27.96
C ASP A 31 7.27 -9.41 28.30
N ASN A 32 6.60 -10.28 29.07
CA ASN A 32 7.09 -11.61 29.44
C ASN A 32 6.58 -12.72 28.50
N CYS A 33 5.62 -12.45 27.62
CA CYS A 33 5.08 -13.47 26.71
C CYS A 33 6.05 -13.77 25.56
N THR A 34 6.40 -15.06 25.40
CA THR A 34 7.31 -15.50 24.33
C THR A 34 6.59 -16.01 23.07
N ALA A 35 5.26 -15.92 23.05
CA ALA A 35 4.39 -16.38 21.98
C ALA A 35 4.63 -17.82 21.48
N CYS A 36 5.02 -18.72 22.38
CA CYS A 36 5.38 -20.09 22.03
C CYS A 36 4.22 -21.03 21.67
N GLY A 37 2.98 -20.69 22.07
CA GLY A 37 1.77 -21.45 21.75
C GLY A 37 1.47 -22.67 22.62
N LEU A 38 2.34 -23.06 23.55
CA LEU A 38 2.09 -24.19 24.47
C LEU A 38 0.78 -24.02 25.24
N CYS A 39 0.54 -22.83 25.79
CA CYS A 39 -0.68 -22.54 26.55
C CYS A 39 -1.98 -22.75 25.74
N THR A 40 -1.95 -22.52 24.43
CA THR A 40 -3.06 -22.75 23.50
C THR A 40 -3.25 -24.25 23.25
N GLN A 41 -2.17 -25.00 23.03
CA GLN A 41 -2.26 -26.45 22.82
C GLN A 41 -2.92 -27.19 23.99
N TYR A 42 -2.61 -26.79 25.22
CA TYR A 42 -3.16 -27.41 26.43
C TYR A 42 -4.54 -26.86 26.83
N CYS A 43 -5.07 -25.84 26.15
CA CYS A 43 -6.36 -25.25 26.51
C CYS A 43 -7.52 -26.20 26.12
N PRO A 44 -8.31 -26.69 27.09
CA PRO A 44 -9.33 -27.71 26.81
C PRO A 44 -10.58 -27.15 26.12
N LYS A 45 -10.79 -25.83 26.15
CA LYS A 45 -11.97 -25.18 25.58
C LYS A 45 -11.72 -24.77 24.13
N HIS A 46 -12.65 -25.09 23.25
CA HIS A 46 -12.70 -24.56 21.88
C HIS A 46 -13.47 -23.23 21.84
N LEU A 47 -13.02 -22.34 20.95
CA LEU A 47 -13.64 -21.06 20.60
C LEU A 47 -13.77 -21.01 19.07
N VAL A 48 -14.87 -20.46 18.55
CA VAL A 48 -14.97 -20.18 17.10
C VAL A 48 -13.99 -19.08 16.75
N ASP A 49 -13.16 -19.28 15.73
CA ASP A 49 -12.11 -18.34 15.36
C ASP A 49 -12.70 -17.14 14.57
N PRO A 50 -12.79 -15.94 15.17
CA PRO A 50 -13.37 -14.79 14.49
C PRO A 50 -12.46 -14.21 13.40
N TYR A 51 -11.13 -14.41 13.50
CA TYR A 51 -10.18 -13.94 12.49
C TYR A 51 -10.30 -14.75 11.20
N ASN A 52 -10.55 -16.05 11.33
CA ASN A 52 -10.82 -16.94 10.21
C ASN A 52 -12.31 -17.01 9.82
N GLU A 53 -13.07 -15.95 10.08
CA GLU A 53 -14.49 -15.83 9.68
C GLU A 53 -15.37 -16.99 10.19
N GLY A 54 -15.01 -17.60 11.32
CA GLY A 54 -15.73 -18.75 11.89
C GLY A 54 -15.54 -20.06 11.13
N LEU A 55 -14.63 -20.11 10.15
CA LEU A 55 -14.33 -21.30 9.37
C LEU A 55 -13.45 -22.32 10.11
N ALA A 56 -12.92 -21.96 11.28
CA ALA A 56 -12.12 -22.82 12.13
C ALA A 56 -12.41 -22.61 13.62
N LEU A 57 -11.85 -23.52 14.43
CA LEU A 57 -11.84 -23.41 15.88
C LEU A 57 -10.46 -22.97 16.36
N THR A 58 -10.44 -22.03 17.29
CA THR A 58 -9.28 -21.64 18.10
C THR A 58 -9.54 -21.97 19.57
N ARG A 59 -8.76 -21.41 20.50
CA ARG A 59 -8.90 -21.57 21.95
C ARG A 59 -9.02 -20.21 22.64
N PRO A 60 -9.64 -20.10 23.83
CA PRO A 60 -9.74 -18.84 24.56
C PRO A 60 -8.39 -18.13 24.76
N ILE A 61 -7.32 -18.88 25.03
CA ILE A 61 -5.95 -18.35 25.02
C ILE A 61 -5.35 -18.55 23.64
N HIS A 62 -5.16 -17.47 22.88
CA HIS A 62 -4.68 -17.53 21.50
C HIS A 62 -3.98 -16.23 21.08
N ILE A 63 -3.34 -16.29 19.91
CA ILE A 63 -2.91 -15.15 19.10
C ILE A 63 -3.85 -15.09 17.90
N ASP A 64 -4.31 -13.91 17.50
CA ASP A 64 -5.33 -13.78 16.43
C ASP A 64 -4.84 -14.39 15.10
N TYR A 65 -3.56 -14.21 14.79
CA TYR A 65 -2.89 -14.81 13.63
C TYR A 65 -1.37 -14.83 13.80
N ALA A 66 -0.68 -15.62 12.97
CA ALA A 66 0.76 -15.90 13.14
C ALA A 66 1.68 -14.67 13.08
N GLN A 67 1.28 -13.60 12.40
CA GLN A 67 2.05 -12.35 12.27
C GLN A 67 1.43 -11.18 13.06
N ALA A 68 0.62 -11.45 14.09
CA ALA A 68 0.03 -10.41 14.92
C ALA A 68 1.11 -9.58 15.62
N VAL A 69 0.85 -8.27 15.74
CA VAL A 69 1.75 -7.32 16.42
C VAL A 69 0.94 -6.57 17.48
N PRO A 70 1.35 -6.57 18.76
CA PRO A 70 2.49 -7.29 19.33
C PRO A 70 2.33 -8.81 19.22
N ALA A 71 3.45 -9.52 19.04
CA ALA A 71 3.49 -10.98 19.00
C ALA A 71 3.34 -11.56 20.42
N THR A 72 2.14 -11.43 20.99
CA THR A 72 1.78 -11.90 22.33
C THR A 72 0.38 -12.50 22.29
N TYR A 73 0.15 -13.50 23.13
CA TYR A 73 -1.17 -14.11 23.32
C TYR A 73 -2.07 -13.18 24.13
N TYR A 74 -3.37 -13.43 24.12
CA TYR A 74 -4.33 -12.93 25.10
C TYR A 74 -5.33 -14.02 25.46
N ILE A 75 -6.08 -13.81 26.54
CA ILE A 75 -7.16 -14.71 26.97
C ILE A 75 -8.51 -14.03 26.74
N ASP A 76 -9.37 -14.63 25.92
CA ASP A 76 -10.76 -14.19 25.76
C ASP A 76 -11.55 -14.42 27.07
N PRO A 77 -11.95 -13.35 27.78
CA PRO A 77 -12.65 -13.48 29.05
C PRO A 77 -14.06 -14.06 28.92
N SER A 78 -14.68 -13.99 27.73
CA SER A 78 -16.03 -14.51 27.51
C SER A 78 -16.08 -16.04 27.46
N SER A 79 -14.94 -16.67 27.17
CA SER A 79 -14.87 -18.12 26.90
C SER A 79 -13.91 -18.88 27.83
N CYS A 80 -13.02 -18.18 28.55
CA CYS A 80 -12.09 -18.83 29.48
C CYS A 80 -12.81 -19.38 30.72
N LEU A 81 -12.62 -20.68 31.00
CA LEU A 81 -13.28 -21.38 32.10
C LEU A 81 -12.86 -20.88 33.50
N HIS A 82 -11.66 -20.33 33.66
CA HIS A 82 -11.27 -19.69 34.93
C HIS A 82 -11.94 -18.33 35.11
N LEU A 83 -11.89 -17.47 34.09
CA LEU A 83 -12.47 -16.12 34.18
C LEU A 83 -14.00 -16.13 34.29
N THR A 84 -14.66 -17.15 33.75
CA THR A 84 -16.13 -17.28 33.77
C THR A 84 -16.67 -18.14 34.92
N HIS A 85 -15.97 -19.21 35.31
CA HIS A 85 -16.47 -20.20 36.27
C HIS A 85 -15.47 -20.56 37.38
N ASP A 86 -14.27 -19.98 37.38
CA ASP A 86 -13.19 -20.26 38.33
C ASP A 86 -12.78 -21.75 38.43
N THR A 87 -12.70 -22.45 37.30
CA THR A 87 -12.52 -23.93 37.29
C THR A 87 -11.27 -24.48 36.60
N CYS A 88 -10.47 -23.69 35.87
CA CYS A 88 -9.38 -24.24 35.02
C CYS A 88 -8.15 -23.32 34.89
N GLN A 89 -7.00 -23.73 35.42
CA GLN A 89 -5.73 -22.98 35.29
C GLN A 89 -4.61 -23.73 34.55
N ILE A 90 -4.95 -24.71 33.69
CA ILE A 90 -3.96 -25.57 32.99
C ILE A 90 -2.90 -24.76 32.22
N CYS A 91 -3.25 -23.59 31.69
CA CYS A 91 -2.33 -22.73 30.95
C CYS A 91 -1.20 -22.17 31.83
N VAL A 92 -1.40 -22.02 33.14
CA VAL A 92 -0.42 -21.44 34.08
C VAL A 92 0.84 -22.32 34.23
N PRO A 93 0.76 -23.60 34.63
CA PRO A 93 1.94 -24.44 34.81
C PRO A 93 2.67 -24.75 33.49
N VAL A 94 2.01 -24.65 32.33
CA VAL A 94 2.66 -24.86 31.02
C VAL A 94 3.33 -23.60 30.47
N CYS A 95 3.05 -22.42 31.03
CA CYS A 95 3.66 -21.17 30.63
C CYS A 95 5.04 -21.00 31.29
N GLN A 96 6.09 -21.41 30.59
CA GLN A 96 7.46 -21.36 31.09
C GLN A 96 7.97 -19.94 31.38
N SER A 97 7.48 -18.93 30.67
CA SER A 97 7.83 -17.53 30.92
C SER A 97 6.99 -16.88 32.03
N HIS A 98 6.09 -17.65 32.66
CA HIS A 98 5.20 -17.17 33.73
C HIS A 98 4.38 -15.92 33.38
N ALA A 99 4.09 -15.72 32.09
CA ALA A 99 3.40 -14.54 31.61
C ALA A 99 1.89 -14.51 31.92
N ILE A 100 1.28 -15.64 32.30
CA ILE A 100 -0.17 -15.67 32.57
C ILE A 100 -0.52 -14.97 33.87
N ASN A 101 -1.38 -13.97 33.79
CA ASN A 101 -1.80 -13.18 34.94
C ASN A 101 -3.31 -12.87 34.89
N PHE A 102 -4.10 -13.74 35.51
CA PHE A 102 -5.56 -13.57 35.60
C PHE A 102 -6.01 -12.40 36.50
N SER A 103 -5.10 -11.84 37.31
CA SER A 103 -5.43 -10.72 38.21
C SER A 103 -5.47 -9.35 37.51
N GLN A 104 -4.98 -9.25 36.28
CA GLN A 104 -5.01 -8.01 35.49
C GLN A 104 -6.43 -7.43 35.46
N GLN A 105 -6.53 -6.13 35.74
CA GLN A 105 -7.78 -5.38 35.65
C GLN A 105 -7.72 -4.39 34.48
N PRO A 106 -8.87 -3.93 33.96
CA PRO A 106 -8.89 -2.81 33.02
C PRO A 106 -8.21 -1.58 33.64
N GLU A 107 -7.36 -0.92 32.86
CA GLU A 107 -6.65 0.29 33.26
C GLU A 107 -7.22 1.49 32.50
N GLU A 108 -7.43 2.61 33.20
CA GLU A 108 -7.75 3.88 32.57
C GLU A 108 -6.50 4.75 32.49
N ILE A 109 -6.14 5.14 31.27
CA ILE A 109 -4.94 5.89 30.94
C ILE A 109 -5.35 7.26 30.41
N GLU A 110 -4.80 8.33 30.97
CA GLU A 110 -4.92 9.68 30.43
C GLU A 110 -3.68 10.05 29.62
N LEU A 111 -3.86 10.39 28.34
CA LEU A 111 -2.79 10.83 27.46
C LEU A 111 -3.00 12.27 27.01
N LYS A 112 -1.98 13.11 27.19
CA LYS A 112 -1.92 14.43 26.57
C LYS A 112 -1.42 14.29 25.13
N ILE A 113 -2.22 14.73 24.17
CA ILE A 113 -1.93 14.61 22.74
C ILE A 113 -2.21 15.93 22.03
N GLY A 114 -1.47 16.22 20.96
CA GLY A 114 -1.67 17.46 20.22
C GLY A 114 -2.65 17.36 19.05
N ALA A 115 -2.93 16.15 18.57
CA ALA A 115 -3.82 15.90 17.45
C ALA A 115 -4.36 14.46 17.48
N VAL A 116 -5.43 14.21 16.72
CA VAL A 116 -6.05 12.88 16.59
C VAL A 116 -6.16 12.51 15.12
N VAL A 117 -5.77 11.27 14.79
CA VAL A 117 -6.00 10.66 13.47
C VAL A 117 -6.98 9.50 13.65
N LEU A 118 -8.17 9.61 13.09
CA LEU A 118 -9.20 8.58 13.12
C LEU A 118 -9.02 7.63 11.95
N SER A 119 -8.72 6.36 12.26
CA SER A 119 -8.58 5.29 11.26
C SER A 119 -9.15 3.94 11.74
N PRO A 120 -10.40 3.87 12.24
CA PRO A 120 -11.00 2.63 12.75
C PRO A 120 -11.31 1.57 11.67
N GLY A 121 -11.10 1.89 10.39
CA GLY A 121 -11.37 0.98 9.28
C GLY A 121 -12.82 1.04 8.79
N PHE A 122 -13.41 -0.13 8.54
CA PHE A 122 -14.77 -0.31 8.01
C PHE A 122 -15.51 -1.43 8.77
N GLY A 123 -16.84 -1.43 8.67
CA GLY A 123 -17.73 -2.44 9.23
C GLY A 123 -18.15 -3.52 8.23
N ARG A 124 -18.95 -4.48 8.72
CA ARG A 124 -19.41 -5.65 7.96
C ARG A 124 -20.83 -5.45 7.45
N ILE A 125 -21.12 -5.94 6.24
CA ILE A 125 -22.49 -5.98 5.70
C ILE A 125 -23.42 -6.75 6.65
N SER A 126 -24.62 -6.22 6.87
CA SER A 126 -25.62 -6.85 7.72
C SER A 126 -26.02 -8.27 7.26
N PRO A 127 -26.23 -9.23 8.20
CA PRO A 127 -26.70 -10.58 7.87
C PRO A 127 -28.01 -10.60 7.06
N ASP A 128 -28.93 -9.67 7.33
CA ASP A 128 -30.21 -9.54 6.62
C ASP A 128 -30.01 -9.25 5.12
N THR A 129 -28.97 -8.48 4.78
CA THR A 129 -28.61 -8.20 3.39
C THR A 129 -28.06 -9.44 2.70
N LEU A 130 -27.22 -10.21 3.39
CA LEU A 130 -26.66 -11.47 2.86
C LEU A 130 -27.74 -12.55 2.70
N ALA A 131 -28.73 -12.59 3.60
CA ALA A 131 -29.83 -13.54 3.56
C ALA A 131 -30.69 -13.44 2.28
N LYS A 132 -30.68 -12.28 1.60
CA LYS A 132 -31.31 -12.08 0.27
C LYS A 132 -30.70 -12.98 -0.81
N PHE A 133 -29.45 -13.39 -0.63
CA PHE A 133 -28.71 -14.30 -1.50
C PHE A 133 -28.59 -15.71 -0.90
N SER A 134 -29.49 -16.08 0.02
CA SER A 134 -29.50 -17.38 0.71
C SER A 134 -28.24 -17.69 1.54
N TYR A 135 -27.40 -16.70 1.84
CA TYR A 135 -26.29 -16.86 2.78
C TYR A 135 -26.80 -17.36 4.15
N GLY A 136 -26.08 -18.30 4.74
CA GLY A 136 -26.48 -19.00 5.97
C GLY A 136 -27.55 -20.09 5.78
N LYS A 137 -28.16 -20.22 4.59
CA LYS A 137 -29.09 -21.31 4.27
C LYS A 137 -28.43 -22.46 3.50
N HIS A 138 -27.33 -22.19 2.80
CA HIS A 138 -26.54 -23.20 2.11
C HIS A 138 -25.06 -22.97 2.42
N PRO A 139 -24.28 -24.02 2.75
CA PRO A 139 -22.91 -23.86 3.23
C PRO A 139 -21.91 -23.45 2.12
N ASP A 140 -22.21 -23.72 0.85
CA ASP A 140 -21.36 -23.32 -0.30
C ASP A 140 -21.63 -21.90 -0.83
N ILE A 141 -22.41 -21.10 -0.08
CA ILE A 141 -22.55 -19.66 -0.31
C ILE A 141 -21.67 -18.96 0.72
N VAL A 142 -20.57 -18.38 0.25
CA VAL A 142 -19.58 -17.70 1.08
C VAL A 142 -19.46 -16.24 0.68
N THR A 143 -19.02 -15.40 1.59
CA THR A 143 -18.58 -14.03 1.33
C THR A 143 -17.17 -14.04 0.75
N ALA A 144 -16.80 -12.96 0.07
CA ALA A 144 -15.43 -12.77 -0.43
C ALA A 144 -14.38 -12.77 0.71
N VAL A 145 -14.76 -12.35 1.92
CA VAL A 145 -13.84 -12.36 3.08
C VAL A 145 -13.59 -13.80 3.56
N GLU A 146 -14.63 -14.64 3.65
CA GLU A 146 -14.48 -16.07 3.93
C GLU A 146 -13.66 -16.75 2.82
N PHE A 147 -13.92 -16.43 1.55
CA PHE A 147 -13.18 -16.99 0.42
C PHE A 147 -11.69 -16.60 0.43
N GLU A 148 -11.35 -15.37 0.84
CA GLU A 148 -9.96 -14.97 1.11
C GLU A 148 -9.31 -15.81 2.21
N ARG A 149 -10.02 -16.08 3.31
CA ARG A 149 -9.51 -16.98 4.35
C ARG A 149 -9.31 -18.41 3.82
N MET A 150 -10.14 -18.88 2.90
CA MET A 150 -9.98 -20.21 2.29
C MET A 150 -8.74 -20.29 1.38
N THR A 151 -8.53 -19.28 0.53
CA THR A 151 -7.44 -19.25 -0.46
C THR A 151 -6.08 -18.86 0.12
N THR A 152 -6.04 -18.29 1.32
CA THR A 152 -4.79 -17.92 1.98
C THR A 152 -4.07 -19.15 2.56
N ALA A 153 -2.76 -19.27 2.33
CA ALA A 153 -1.94 -20.37 2.87
C ALA A 153 -1.89 -20.46 4.41
N SER A 154 -2.01 -19.32 5.11
CA SER A 154 -2.16 -19.27 6.58
C SER A 154 -3.61 -19.37 7.06
N GLY A 155 -4.54 -19.61 6.14
CA GLY A 155 -5.94 -19.81 6.42
C GLY A 155 -6.25 -21.27 6.82
N PRO A 156 -7.49 -21.53 7.27
CA PRO A 156 -7.86 -22.83 7.82
C PRO A 156 -7.86 -23.97 6.80
N PHE A 157 -7.87 -23.65 5.50
CA PHE A 157 -7.82 -24.61 4.42
C PHE A 157 -6.46 -24.69 3.72
N LEU A 158 -5.43 -24.01 4.24
CA LEU A 158 -4.07 -24.01 3.69
C LEU A 158 -4.01 -23.65 2.19
N GLY A 159 -4.95 -22.83 1.71
CA GLY A 159 -5.08 -22.43 0.31
C GLY A 159 -6.00 -23.31 -0.55
N GLU A 160 -6.54 -24.41 -0.01
CA GLU A 160 -7.44 -25.29 -0.76
C GLU A 160 -8.90 -24.80 -0.75
N VAL A 161 -9.46 -24.53 -1.92
CA VAL A 161 -10.88 -24.17 -2.07
C VAL A 161 -11.72 -25.45 -2.20
N LYS A 162 -12.60 -25.70 -1.23
CA LYS A 162 -13.51 -26.85 -1.19
C LYS A 162 -14.95 -26.42 -0.90
N CYS A 163 -15.92 -27.11 -1.48
CA CYS A 163 -17.33 -27.02 -1.08
C CYS A 163 -17.47 -27.59 0.34
N PHE A 164 -18.14 -26.84 1.21
CA PHE A 164 -18.44 -27.24 2.59
C PHE A 164 -19.52 -28.33 2.66
N SER A 165 -20.42 -28.40 1.67
CA SER A 165 -21.50 -29.38 1.66
C SER A 165 -21.02 -30.83 1.50
N ASP A 166 -19.98 -31.05 0.69
CA ASP A 166 -19.52 -32.39 0.28
C ASP A 166 -17.99 -32.58 0.25
N GLY A 167 -17.21 -31.53 0.55
CA GLY A 167 -15.75 -31.57 0.65
C GLY A 167 -14.99 -31.58 -0.67
N ARG A 168 -15.66 -31.55 -1.83
CA ARG A 168 -15.01 -31.60 -3.15
C ARG A 168 -14.50 -30.23 -3.59
N HIS A 169 -13.58 -30.20 -4.54
CA HIS A 169 -13.23 -28.96 -5.24
C HIS A 169 -14.39 -28.50 -6.14
N PRO A 170 -14.78 -27.21 -6.10
CA PRO A 170 -15.81 -26.69 -6.99
C PRO A 170 -15.30 -26.71 -8.43
N LYS A 171 -16.09 -27.24 -9.37
CA LYS A 171 -15.81 -27.14 -10.81
C LYS A 171 -16.29 -25.83 -11.40
N SER A 172 -17.14 -25.11 -10.68
CA SER A 172 -17.71 -23.83 -11.10
C SER A 172 -17.94 -22.88 -9.93
N ILE A 173 -17.50 -21.63 -10.07
CA ILE A 173 -17.62 -20.60 -9.04
C ILE A 173 -18.26 -19.35 -9.64
N ALA A 174 -19.31 -18.84 -8.98
CA ALA A 174 -19.94 -17.57 -9.32
C ALA A 174 -19.55 -16.48 -8.32
N PHE A 175 -18.97 -15.39 -8.80
CA PHE A 175 -18.79 -14.16 -8.02
C PHE A 175 -19.95 -13.19 -8.28
N ILE A 176 -20.65 -12.77 -7.24
CA ILE A 176 -21.76 -11.81 -7.34
C ILE A 176 -21.29 -10.45 -6.85
N GLN A 177 -21.26 -9.45 -7.74
CA GLN A 177 -20.84 -8.09 -7.40
C GLN A 177 -21.94 -7.28 -6.69
N CYS A 178 -21.52 -6.21 -6.00
CA CYS A 178 -22.40 -5.21 -5.40
C CYS A 178 -23.30 -5.75 -4.27
N VAL A 179 -22.86 -6.79 -3.54
CA VAL A 179 -23.63 -7.30 -2.40
C VAL A 179 -23.52 -6.31 -1.24
N GLY A 180 -24.63 -5.68 -0.84
CA GLY A 180 -24.65 -4.63 0.19
C GLY A 180 -24.03 -3.30 -0.24
N SER A 181 -23.95 -3.04 -1.55
CA SER A 181 -23.50 -1.75 -2.11
C SER A 181 -24.27 -1.44 -3.38
N ARG A 182 -24.53 -0.16 -3.66
CA ARG A 182 -25.44 0.24 -4.73
C ARG A 182 -26.81 -0.46 -4.58
N ASP A 183 -27.21 -0.70 -3.33
CA ASP A 183 -28.43 -1.39 -2.94
C ASP A 183 -29.27 -0.51 -2.03
N LEU A 184 -30.38 -0.01 -2.58
CA LEU A 184 -31.33 0.82 -1.83
C LEU A 184 -32.09 0.01 -0.76
N GLY A 185 -32.13 -1.32 -0.89
CA GLY A 185 -32.81 -2.20 0.06
C GLY A 185 -32.06 -2.39 1.38
N CYS A 186 -30.84 -1.88 1.52
CA CYS A 186 -30.10 -1.80 2.79
C CYS A 186 -29.56 -0.39 3.04
N ASP A 187 -30.10 0.62 2.35
CA ASP A 187 -29.68 2.03 2.37
C ASP A 187 -28.20 2.30 2.02
N ASN A 188 -27.47 1.31 1.48
CA ASN A 188 -26.10 1.48 1.00
C ASN A 188 -26.14 1.90 -0.49
N GLY A 189 -26.53 3.15 -0.73
CA GLY A 189 -26.63 3.74 -2.07
C GLY A 189 -25.30 3.99 -2.79
N TYR A 190 -24.19 3.97 -2.05
CA TYR A 190 -22.84 4.23 -2.57
C TYR A 190 -22.18 2.98 -3.17
N CYS A 191 -21.08 3.19 -3.89
CA CYS A 191 -20.22 2.12 -4.36
C CYS A 191 -19.05 1.89 -3.39
N SER A 192 -18.80 0.64 -3.01
CA SER A 192 -17.70 0.29 -2.10
C SER A 192 -16.29 0.37 -2.70
N SER A 193 -16.16 0.81 -3.96
CA SER A 193 -14.89 1.09 -4.68
C SER A 193 -13.93 -0.08 -4.91
N VAL A 194 -13.97 -1.14 -4.11
CA VAL A 194 -12.97 -2.22 -4.09
C VAL A 194 -13.50 -3.58 -4.56
N CYS A 195 -14.82 -3.79 -4.56
CA CYS A 195 -15.44 -5.11 -4.77
C CYS A 195 -15.08 -5.77 -6.09
N CYS A 196 -15.12 -5.01 -7.18
CA CYS A 196 -14.75 -5.52 -8.49
C CYS A 196 -13.29 -6.00 -8.52
N MET A 197 -12.39 -5.29 -7.85
CA MET A 197 -10.96 -5.60 -7.89
C MET A 197 -10.58 -6.79 -7.02
N TYR A 198 -11.09 -6.90 -5.79
CA TYR A 198 -10.77 -8.07 -4.98
C TYR A 198 -11.40 -9.34 -5.57
N ALA A 199 -12.58 -9.25 -6.21
CA ALA A 199 -13.20 -10.39 -6.87
C ALA A 199 -12.39 -10.86 -8.09
N ILE A 200 -11.86 -9.92 -8.90
CA ILE A 200 -10.92 -10.25 -9.98
C ILE A 200 -9.67 -10.93 -9.42
N LYS A 201 -9.11 -10.39 -8.33
CA LYS A 201 -7.93 -10.96 -7.66
C LYS A 201 -8.21 -12.38 -7.13
N GLU A 202 -9.31 -12.58 -6.41
CA GLU A 202 -9.72 -13.90 -5.88
C GLU A 202 -10.00 -14.90 -7.00
N ALA A 203 -10.67 -14.49 -8.08
CA ALA A 203 -10.89 -15.33 -9.25
C ALA A 203 -9.57 -15.76 -9.93
N LEU A 204 -8.61 -14.83 -10.07
CA LEU A 204 -7.28 -15.14 -10.58
C LEU A 204 -6.54 -16.12 -9.68
N VAL A 205 -6.54 -15.89 -8.37
CA VAL A 205 -5.90 -16.80 -7.39
C VAL A 205 -6.54 -18.18 -7.45
N ALA A 206 -7.88 -18.27 -7.55
CA ALA A 206 -8.56 -19.55 -7.70
C ALA A 206 -8.14 -20.28 -9.00
N LYS A 207 -8.02 -19.56 -10.13
CA LYS A 207 -7.50 -20.12 -11.39
C LYS A 207 -6.03 -20.54 -11.33
N GLU A 208 -5.20 -19.87 -10.52
CA GLU A 208 -3.81 -20.25 -10.31
C GLU A 208 -3.70 -21.58 -9.54
N HIS A 209 -4.63 -21.84 -8.61
CA HIS A 209 -4.67 -23.10 -7.84
C HIS A 209 -5.34 -24.24 -8.63
N ASP A 210 -6.41 -23.96 -9.37
CA ASP A 210 -7.09 -24.90 -10.25
C ASP A 210 -7.37 -24.25 -11.62
N PRO A 211 -6.53 -24.53 -12.64
CA PRO A 211 -6.70 -23.96 -13.97
C PRO A 211 -8.01 -24.38 -14.68
N GLU A 212 -8.64 -25.48 -14.27
CA GLU A 212 -9.81 -26.05 -14.93
C GLU A 212 -11.14 -25.51 -14.39
N VAL A 213 -11.15 -24.85 -13.22
CA VAL A 213 -12.39 -24.34 -12.61
C VAL A 213 -13.06 -23.26 -13.47
N ASP A 214 -14.35 -23.42 -13.76
CA ASP A 214 -15.13 -22.43 -14.50
C ASP A 214 -15.53 -21.26 -13.58
N ILE A 215 -14.98 -20.07 -13.81
CA ILE A 215 -15.30 -18.89 -12.99
C ILE A 215 -16.12 -17.88 -13.80
N THR A 216 -17.20 -17.38 -13.20
CA THR A 216 -18.03 -16.30 -13.76
C THR A 216 -18.24 -15.17 -12.75
N VAL A 217 -17.97 -13.94 -13.17
CA VAL A 217 -18.20 -12.71 -12.40
C VAL A 217 -19.46 -12.01 -12.92
N TYR A 218 -20.50 -11.93 -12.09
CA TYR A 218 -21.77 -11.27 -12.41
C TYR A 218 -21.78 -9.84 -11.89
N TYR A 219 -21.97 -8.85 -12.77
CA TYR A 219 -21.75 -7.44 -12.45
C TYR A 219 -22.77 -6.47 -13.09
N MET A 220 -22.90 -5.26 -12.54
CA MET A 220 -23.64 -4.15 -13.17
C MET A 220 -22.73 -3.25 -14.03
N ASP A 221 -21.64 -2.78 -13.42
CA ASP A 221 -20.53 -2.06 -14.06
C ASP A 221 -19.22 -2.60 -13.48
N ILE A 222 -18.21 -2.88 -14.30
CA ILE A 222 -16.87 -3.22 -13.78
C ILE A 222 -16.09 -1.92 -13.48
N ARG A 223 -15.77 -1.74 -12.20
CA ARG A 223 -15.09 -0.56 -11.66
C ARG A 223 -13.64 -0.86 -11.31
N THR A 224 -12.80 -0.85 -12.34
CA THR A 224 -11.34 -1.02 -12.30
C THR A 224 -10.62 0.31 -12.62
N GLN A 225 -10.99 1.38 -11.91
CA GLN A 225 -10.53 2.76 -12.17
C GLN A 225 -9.11 3.09 -11.67
N GLY A 226 -8.48 2.21 -10.89
CA GLY A 226 -7.12 2.42 -10.40
C GLY A 226 -6.07 2.33 -11.52
N LYS A 227 -4.88 2.85 -11.24
CA LYS A 227 -3.74 2.74 -12.15
C LYS A 227 -3.43 1.26 -12.41
N GLU A 228 -3.38 0.88 -13.69
CA GLU A 228 -3.21 -0.51 -14.17
C GLU A 228 -4.32 -1.52 -13.81
N PHE A 229 -5.44 -1.09 -13.22
CA PHE A 229 -6.51 -2.03 -12.82
C PHE A 229 -7.24 -2.64 -14.02
N ASP A 230 -7.38 -1.91 -15.14
CA ASP A 230 -7.93 -2.46 -16.38
C ASP A 230 -7.06 -3.61 -16.94
N LYS A 231 -5.73 -3.54 -16.77
CA LYS A 231 -4.82 -4.64 -17.18
C LYS A 231 -5.08 -5.91 -16.36
N ALA A 232 -5.43 -5.77 -15.07
CA ALA A 232 -5.78 -6.91 -14.23
C ALA A 232 -7.07 -7.61 -14.68
N GLN A 233 -8.09 -6.85 -15.11
CA GLN A 233 -9.29 -7.42 -15.72
C GLN A 233 -8.96 -8.15 -17.02
N GLN A 234 -8.20 -7.53 -17.92
CA GLN A 234 -7.80 -8.14 -19.20
C GLN A 234 -7.04 -9.46 -18.99
N ARG A 235 -6.17 -9.52 -17.97
CA ARG A 235 -5.48 -10.76 -17.59
C ARG A 235 -6.46 -11.84 -17.11
N ALA A 236 -7.48 -11.47 -16.34
CA ALA A 236 -8.51 -12.41 -15.88
C ALA A 236 -9.31 -12.98 -17.05
N GLU A 237 -9.72 -12.12 -18.00
CA GLU A 237 -10.39 -12.54 -19.24
C GLU A 237 -9.50 -13.48 -20.07
N ALA A 238 -8.20 -13.19 -20.20
CA ALA A 238 -7.23 -14.03 -20.89
C ALA A 238 -7.03 -15.41 -20.23
N MET A 239 -7.30 -15.54 -18.92
CA MET A 239 -7.31 -16.80 -18.18
C MET A 239 -8.66 -17.54 -18.22
N GLY A 240 -9.59 -17.08 -19.06
CA GLY A 240 -10.89 -17.71 -19.27
C GLY A 240 -11.95 -17.38 -18.21
N ILE A 241 -11.70 -16.40 -17.33
CA ILE A 241 -12.71 -15.91 -16.38
C ILE A 241 -13.77 -15.13 -17.17
N LYS A 242 -15.03 -15.51 -17.00
CA LYS A 242 -16.17 -14.91 -17.73
C LYS A 242 -16.73 -13.72 -16.96
N PHE A 243 -17.02 -12.63 -17.64
CA PHE A 243 -17.69 -11.46 -17.07
C PHE A 243 -19.08 -11.31 -17.67
N VAL A 244 -20.12 -11.46 -16.84
CA VAL A 244 -21.52 -11.38 -17.27
C VAL A 244 -22.15 -10.12 -16.68
N ARG A 245 -22.58 -9.22 -17.56
CA ARG A 245 -23.27 -8.01 -17.14
C ARG A 245 -24.71 -8.31 -16.77
N ALA A 246 -24.94 -8.56 -15.49
CA ALA A 246 -26.26 -8.78 -14.92
C ALA A 246 -26.29 -8.48 -13.42
N LYS A 247 -27.42 -7.93 -12.95
CA LYS A 247 -27.73 -7.89 -11.52
C LYS A 247 -28.43 -9.20 -11.15
N VAL A 248 -27.77 -10.02 -10.34
CA VAL A 248 -28.35 -11.28 -9.84
C VAL A 248 -29.51 -10.95 -8.91
N ALA A 249 -30.67 -11.55 -9.16
CA ALA A 249 -31.88 -11.33 -8.40
C ALA A 249 -31.98 -12.25 -7.18
N ASN A 250 -31.59 -13.51 -7.33
CA ASN A 250 -31.65 -14.51 -6.27
C ASN A 250 -30.65 -15.67 -6.50
N VAL A 251 -30.31 -16.37 -5.42
CA VAL A 251 -29.56 -17.62 -5.41
C VAL A 251 -30.38 -18.66 -4.66
N THR A 252 -30.71 -19.76 -5.32
CA THR A 252 -31.52 -20.85 -4.74
C THR A 252 -30.77 -22.18 -4.82
N PRO A 253 -30.78 -23.00 -3.75
CA PRO A 253 -30.32 -24.38 -3.83
C PRO A 253 -31.08 -25.14 -4.92
N TRP A 254 -30.36 -25.86 -5.76
CA TRP A 254 -30.90 -26.66 -6.85
C TRP A 254 -30.06 -27.93 -7.00
N GLU A 255 -30.64 -29.08 -6.64
CA GLU A 255 -29.92 -30.35 -6.49
C GLU A 255 -28.71 -30.21 -5.53
N ASN A 256 -27.51 -30.58 -5.97
CA ASN A 256 -26.25 -30.42 -5.22
C ASN A 256 -25.48 -29.15 -5.64
N ARG A 257 -26.18 -28.15 -6.18
CA ARG A 257 -25.61 -26.91 -6.74
C ARG A 257 -26.44 -25.69 -6.34
N LEU A 258 -25.97 -24.51 -6.74
CA LEU A 258 -26.55 -23.21 -6.46
C LEU A 258 -26.99 -22.55 -7.77
N GLN A 259 -28.29 -22.41 -7.99
CA GLN A 259 -28.83 -21.78 -9.19
C GLN A 259 -28.97 -20.27 -8.99
N LEU A 260 -28.33 -19.50 -9.87
CA LEU A 260 -28.47 -18.05 -9.97
C LEU A 260 -29.61 -17.71 -10.93
N THR A 261 -30.44 -16.73 -10.55
CA THR A 261 -31.44 -16.12 -11.44
C THR A 261 -31.04 -14.67 -11.75
N TYR A 262 -30.95 -14.32 -13.03
CA TYR A 262 -30.66 -12.96 -13.46
C TYR A 262 -31.31 -12.63 -14.82
N SER A 263 -31.29 -11.35 -15.19
CA SER A 263 -31.72 -10.88 -16.51
C SER A 263 -30.54 -10.32 -17.30
N THR A 264 -30.50 -10.62 -18.59
CA THR A 264 -29.57 -10.05 -19.57
C THR A 264 -30.05 -8.67 -20.04
N LEU A 265 -29.18 -7.92 -20.73
CA LEU A 265 -29.51 -6.58 -21.23
C LEU A 265 -30.66 -6.56 -22.24
N ASP A 266 -30.80 -7.64 -23.02
CA ASP A 266 -31.90 -7.85 -23.97
C ASP A 266 -33.21 -8.34 -23.33
N GLY A 267 -33.26 -8.38 -21.99
CA GLY A 267 -34.46 -8.70 -21.22
C GLY A 267 -34.76 -10.21 -21.07
N ARG A 268 -33.88 -11.11 -21.53
CA ARG A 268 -34.03 -12.56 -21.27
C ARG A 268 -33.72 -12.89 -19.81
N HIS A 269 -34.36 -13.95 -19.31
CA HIS A 269 -34.11 -14.49 -17.98
C HIS A 269 -33.25 -15.75 -18.08
N GLU A 270 -32.18 -15.81 -17.29
CA GLU A 270 -31.21 -16.91 -17.27
C GLU A 270 -31.18 -17.58 -15.89
N PHE A 271 -31.00 -18.90 -15.91
CA PHE A 271 -30.96 -19.77 -14.74
C PHE A 271 -29.70 -20.64 -14.80
N VAL A 272 -28.65 -20.24 -14.08
CA VAL A 272 -27.32 -20.86 -14.23
C VAL A 272 -26.89 -21.50 -12.91
N PRO A 273 -26.68 -22.84 -12.87
CA PRO A 273 -26.18 -23.52 -11.69
C PRO A 273 -24.64 -23.42 -11.56
N HIS A 274 -24.17 -23.22 -10.34
CA HIS A 274 -22.75 -23.20 -9.93
C HIS A 274 -22.53 -24.08 -8.71
N ASP A 275 -21.30 -24.58 -8.51
CA ASP A 275 -20.98 -25.40 -7.33
C ASP A 275 -20.80 -24.55 -6.08
N MET A 276 -20.23 -23.36 -6.23
CA MET A 276 -19.99 -22.41 -5.14
C MET A 276 -20.37 -21.00 -5.59
N VAL A 277 -20.87 -20.20 -4.64
CA VAL A 277 -21.18 -18.78 -4.85
C VAL A 277 -20.40 -17.93 -3.87
N VAL A 278 -19.66 -16.96 -4.40
CA VAL A 278 -18.90 -15.97 -3.63
C VAL A 278 -19.60 -14.61 -3.72
N LEU A 279 -20.10 -14.15 -2.58
CA LEU A 279 -20.74 -12.85 -2.42
C LEU A 279 -19.67 -11.78 -2.26
N SER A 280 -19.49 -10.92 -3.27
CA SER A 280 -18.57 -9.80 -3.19
C SER A 280 -19.20 -8.66 -2.37
N VAL A 281 -19.02 -8.76 -1.05
CA VAL A 281 -19.58 -7.87 -0.02
C VAL A 281 -18.96 -6.46 0.00
N GLY A 282 -19.82 -5.45 0.15
CA GLY A 282 -19.40 -4.06 0.32
C GLY A 282 -18.69 -3.76 1.64
N LEU A 283 -18.27 -2.50 1.80
CA LEU A 283 -17.71 -1.95 3.02
C LEU A 283 -18.76 -1.05 3.70
N GLU A 284 -19.11 -1.31 4.95
CA GLU A 284 -19.97 -0.43 5.77
C GLU A 284 -19.13 0.50 6.65
N ALA A 285 -19.74 1.52 7.24
CA ALA A 285 -19.10 2.28 8.30
C ALA A 285 -18.81 1.36 9.50
N PRO A 286 -17.78 1.64 10.32
CA PRO A 286 -17.53 0.91 11.55
C PRO A 286 -18.79 0.82 12.43
N LYS A 287 -19.00 -0.33 13.07
CA LYS A 287 -20.20 -0.57 13.91
C LYS A 287 -20.41 0.51 14.99
N ASP A 288 -19.32 1.06 15.52
CA ASP A 288 -19.33 2.09 16.56
C ASP A 288 -18.98 3.50 16.01
N ALA A 289 -19.27 3.77 14.73
CA ALA A 289 -19.00 5.09 14.14
C ALA A 289 -19.67 6.24 14.91
N LYS A 290 -20.89 6.03 15.41
CA LYS A 290 -21.63 7.01 16.22
C LYS A 290 -20.98 7.23 17.58
N GLY A 291 -20.53 6.18 18.27
CA GLY A 291 -19.77 6.33 19.52
C GLY A 291 -18.47 7.10 19.33
N ILE A 292 -17.73 6.83 18.24
CA ILE A 292 -16.54 7.60 17.87
C ILE A 292 -16.89 9.07 17.63
N ALA A 293 -17.97 9.35 16.91
CA ALA A 293 -18.44 10.71 16.65
C ALA A 293 -18.85 11.44 17.94
N ASP A 294 -19.59 10.79 18.83
CA ASP A 294 -20.02 11.34 20.12
C ASP A 294 -18.81 11.69 21.01
N ILE A 295 -17.78 10.84 21.01
CA ILE A 295 -16.56 11.03 21.79
C ILE A 295 -15.69 12.16 21.24
N THR A 296 -15.60 12.29 19.91
CA THR A 296 -14.65 13.20 19.24
C THR A 296 -15.28 14.50 18.74
N GLY A 297 -16.61 14.59 18.71
CA GLY A 297 -17.37 15.73 18.22
C GLY A 297 -17.42 15.85 16.68
N ILE A 298 -16.98 14.82 15.94
CA ILE A 298 -16.98 14.88 14.48
C ILE A 298 -18.38 14.68 13.89
N GLU A 299 -18.62 15.23 12.72
CA GLU A 299 -19.81 14.93 11.92
C GLU A 299 -19.61 13.66 11.08
N LEU A 300 -20.67 12.85 10.99
CA LEU A 300 -20.77 11.75 10.04
C LEU A 300 -21.60 12.19 8.83
N ASN A 301 -21.36 11.57 7.68
CA ASN A 301 -22.24 11.69 6.52
C ASN A 301 -23.49 10.79 6.71
N HIS A 302 -24.43 10.82 5.75
CA HIS A 302 -25.67 10.03 5.88
C HIS A 302 -25.47 8.51 5.79
N TYR A 303 -24.26 8.05 5.49
CA TYR A 303 -23.85 6.64 5.51
C TYR A 303 -23.02 6.27 6.75
N ASP A 304 -23.03 7.13 7.79
CA ASP A 304 -22.29 6.95 9.04
C ASP A 304 -20.76 6.90 8.90
N PHE A 305 -20.18 7.32 7.77
CA PHE A 305 -18.73 7.54 7.62
C PHE A 305 -18.34 8.96 8.04
N ALA A 306 -17.07 9.20 8.38
CA ALA A 306 -16.60 10.54 8.72
C ALA A 306 -16.82 11.53 7.57
N LYS A 307 -17.47 12.66 7.86
CA LYS A 307 -17.74 13.70 6.88
C LYS A 307 -16.48 14.52 6.61
N SER A 308 -16.16 14.73 5.33
CA SER A 308 -15.10 15.63 4.88
C SER A 308 -15.49 16.38 3.60
N GLU A 309 -14.68 17.35 3.18
CA GLU A 309 -14.94 18.20 2.01
C GLU A 309 -13.97 17.91 0.87
N THR A 310 -14.39 18.15 -0.39
CA THR A 310 -13.57 17.90 -1.59
C THR A 310 -12.18 18.56 -1.54
N PHE A 311 -12.09 19.78 -1.01
CA PHE A 311 -10.82 20.52 -0.93
C PHE A 311 -10.05 20.30 0.38
N ASN A 312 -10.64 19.61 1.35
CA ASN A 312 -10.01 19.24 2.63
C ASN A 312 -10.38 17.78 2.97
N PRO A 313 -9.96 16.79 2.16
CA PRO A 313 -10.54 15.45 2.17
C PRO A 313 -10.29 14.66 3.46
N LEU A 314 -9.34 15.10 4.30
CA LEU A 314 -8.94 14.43 5.54
C LEU A 314 -9.30 15.23 6.79
N ASN A 315 -9.70 16.49 6.65
CA ASN A 315 -10.11 17.31 7.78
C ASN A 315 -11.56 17.01 8.14
N THR A 316 -11.82 16.91 9.44
CA THR A 316 -13.19 16.88 9.98
C THR A 316 -13.66 18.31 10.27
N ASN A 317 -14.88 18.45 10.80
CA ASN A 317 -15.38 19.71 11.35
C ASN A 317 -14.65 20.16 12.64
N VAL A 318 -13.88 19.27 13.28
CA VAL A 318 -13.12 19.58 14.49
C VAL A 318 -11.66 19.78 14.13
N ASP A 319 -11.16 21.00 14.31
CA ASP A 319 -9.74 21.30 14.10
C ASP A 319 -8.86 20.34 14.93
N GLY A 320 -7.72 19.92 14.37
CA GLY A 320 -6.81 18.98 15.04
C GLY A 320 -7.28 17.51 15.09
N VAL A 321 -8.50 17.21 14.63
CA VAL A 321 -9.00 15.85 14.42
C VAL A 321 -9.13 15.60 12.92
N VAL A 322 -8.35 14.66 12.40
CA VAL A 322 -8.33 14.27 10.99
C VAL A 322 -8.74 12.81 10.82
N VAL A 323 -9.20 12.44 9.63
CA VAL A 323 -9.59 11.07 9.29
C VAL A 323 -8.71 10.53 8.16
N ALA A 324 -8.42 9.23 8.19
CA ALA A 324 -7.71 8.53 7.14
C ALA A 324 -8.23 7.10 6.92
N GLY A 325 -8.12 6.61 5.68
CA GLY A 325 -8.46 5.24 5.33
C GLY A 325 -9.96 5.03 5.13
N ALA A 326 -10.41 3.80 5.36
CA ALA A 326 -11.77 3.39 5.02
C ALA A 326 -12.87 4.09 5.85
N PHE A 327 -12.55 4.75 6.96
CA PHE A 327 -13.53 5.50 7.75
C PHE A 327 -13.94 6.83 7.11
N GLN A 328 -13.09 7.40 6.25
CA GLN A 328 -13.48 8.55 5.41
C GLN A 328 -14.41 8.12 4.25
N GLY A 329 -14.40 6.83 3.91
CA GLY A 329 -15.23 6.23 2.87
C GLY A 329 -14.56 5.02 2.21
N PRO A 330 -15.32 4.19 1.47
CA PRO A 330 -14.80 2.95 0.88
C PRO A 330 -13.65 3.17 -0.11
N LYS A 331 -12.50 2.53 0.15
CA LYS A 331 -11.28 2.66 -0.67
C LYS A 331 -10.32 1.49 -0.49
N ASP A 332 -9.34 1.41 -1.37
CA ASP A 332 -8.32 0.36 -1.35
C ASP A 332 -7.12 0.67 -0.45
N ILE A 333 -6.16 -0.26 -0.42
CA ILE A 333 -4.93 -0.15 0.40
C ILE A 333 -4.04 1.01 -0.08
N PRO A 334 -3.68 1.14 -1.39
CA PRO A 334 -2.89 2.28 -1.86
C PRO A 334 -3.46 3.64 -1.45
N GLU A 335 -4.76 3.83 -1.59
CA GLU A 335 -5.42 5.08 -1.20
C GLU A 335 -5.41 5.27 0.32
N SER A 336 -5.67 4.20 1.09
CA SER A 336 -5.61 4.25 2.56
C SER A 336 -4.22 4.60 3.09
N VAL A 337 -3.16 4.02 2.52
CA VAL A 337 -1.76 4.32 2.88
C VAL A 337 -1.39 5.76 2.50
N THR A 338 -1.90 6.23 1.36
CA THR A 338 -1.74 7.62 0.92
C THR A 338 -2.40 8.56 1.93
N GLN A 339 -3.67 8.33 2.29
CA GLN A 339 -4.38 9.16 3.27
C GLN A 339 -3.74 9.12 4.66
N ALA A 340 -3.24 7.97 5.11
CA ALA A 340 -2.52 7.87 6.39
C ALA A 340 -1.25 8.73 6.39
N SER A 341 -0.47 8.69 5.30
CA SER A 341 0.72 9.52 5.14
C SER A 341 0.37 11.02 5.09
N ALA A 342 -0.72 11.37 4.40
CA ALA A 342 -1.22 12.74 4.32
C ALA A 342 -1.70 13.27 5.67
N ALA A 343 -2.49 12.49 6.41
CA ALA A 343 -2.93 12.83 7.77
C ALA A 343 -1.74 13.05 8.71
N ALA A 344 -0.70 12.21 8.61
CA ALA A 344 0.54 12.42 9.35
C ALA A 344 1.22 13.75 8.98
N GLY A 345 1.22 14.14 7.70
CA GLY A 345 1.74 15.45 7.26
C GLY A 345 0.96 16.65 7.81
N ILE A 346 -0.37 16.55 7.86
CA ILE A 346 -1.24 17.59 8.45
C ILE A 346 -0.94 17.74 9.94
N VAL A 347 -0.91 16.61 10.67
CA VAL A 347 -0.60 16.59 12.11
C VAL A 347 0.82 17.08 12.39
N ALA A 348 1.81 16.71 11.57
CA ALA A 348 3.18 17.17 11.72
C ALA A 348 3.34 18.69 11.52
N GLY A 349 2.45 19.33 10.75
CA GLY A 349 2.36 20.78 10.64
C GLY A 349 1.78 21.42 11.90
N LEU A 350 0.71 20.84 12.46
CA LEU A 350 0.12 21.31 13.72
C LEU A 350 1.11 21.22 14.90
N LEU A 351 1.95 20.19 14.91
CA LEU A 351 2.92 19.90 15.98
C LEU A 351 4.35 20.36 15.67
N GLU A 352 4.52 21.27 14.71
CA GLU A 352 5.83 21.73 14.25
C GLU A 352 6.71 22.26 15.41
N LYS A 353 6.13 23.01 16.35
CA LYS A 353 6.85 23.60 17.49
C LYS A 353 7.35 22.59 18.51
N GLN A 354 6.72 21.41 18.58
CA GLN A 354 7.05 20.32 19.50
C GLN A 354 8.01 19.32 18.86
N ARG A 355 8.33 19.46 17.57
CA ARG A 355 9.21 18.54 16.85
C ARG A 355 10.56 18.43 17.54
N GLY A 356 11.00 17.19 17.78
CA GLY A 356 12.27 16.88 18.43
C GLY A 356 12.23 16.92 19.97
N GLN A 357 11.18 17.48 20.58
CA GLN A 357 11.01 17.45 22.02
C GLN A 357 10.55 16.05 22.46
N GLY A 358 11.19 15.49 23.48
CA GLY A 358 10.86 14.16 24.00
C GLY A 358 11.47 12.98 23.23
N ILE A 359 12.41 13.23 22.30
CA ILE A 359 13.23 12.14 21.74
C ILE A 359 14.17 11.63 22.83
N VAL A 360 14.05 10.35 23.18
CA VAL A 360 15.01 9.66 24.04
C VAL A 360 16.08 9.05 23.14
N HIS A 361 17.32 9.50 23.27
CA HIS A 361 18.45 8.92 22.56
C HIS A 361 19.05 7.81 23.42
N THR A 362 19.14 6.60 22.85
CA THR A 362 19.91 5.51 23.47
C THR A 362 21.39 5.82 23.36
N GLU A 363 22.10 5.84 24.48
CA GLU A 363 23.56 5.94 24.51
C GLU A 363 24.16 4.53 24.44
N TYR A 364 25.17 4.36 23.59
CA TYR A 364 25.91 3.11 23.43
C TYR A 364 27.34 3.28 23.96
N PRO A 365 27.97 2.22 24.48
CA PRO A 365 29.40 2.23 24.75
C PRO A 365 30.22 2.46 23.47
N GLU A 366 31.47 2.90 23.64
CA GLU A 366 32.41 3.08 22.51
C GLU A 366 32.65 1.74 21.79
N GLU A 367 32.68 1.78 20.45
CA GLU A 367 32.91 0.60 19.63
C GLU A 367 34.33 0.06 19.86
N LYS A 368 34.44 -1.19 20.28
CA LYS A 368 35.72 -1.87 20.51
C LYS A 368 36.47 -2.04 19.19
N ALA A 369 37.76 -1.75 19.20
CA ALA A 369 38.65 -2.09 18.11
C ALA A 369 38.68 -3.60 17.90
N MET A 370 38.73 -4.03 16.65
CA MET A 370 38.73 -5.43 16.29
C MET A 370 40.12 -6.03 16.49
N ASP A 371 40.20 -7.15 17.23
CA ASP A 371 41.40 -7.96 17.37
C ASP A 371 41.70 -8.78 16.09
N ASP A 372 42.95 -9.19 15.90
CA ASP A 372 43.38 -10.06 14.80
C ASP A 372 42.90 -11.51 15.00
N GLU A 373 42.68 -11.95 16.24
CA GLU A 373 42.14 -13.28 16.55
C GLU A 373 40.62 -13.34 16.32
N VAL A 374 40.13 -14.32 15.54
CA VAL A 374 38.69 -14.52 15.28
C VAL A 374 38.03 -15.22 16.47
N ARG A 375 36.98 -14.59 17.04
CA ARG A 375 36.28 -15.06 18.25
C ARG A 375 34.76 -14.97 18.05
N ILE A 376 34.18 -16.09 17.61
CA ILE A 376 32.78 -16.24 17.24
C ILE A 376 31.99 -16.84 18.41
N GLY A 377 30.85 -16.22 18.73
CA GLY A 377 29.83 -16.83 19.58
C GLY A 377 28.64 -17.32 18.76
N VAL A 378 28.23 -18.58 18.94
CA VAL A 378 27.09 -19.19 18.24
C VAL A 378 25.92 -19.39 19.22
N PHE A 379 24.74 -18.86 18.88
CA PHE A 379 23.55 -18.94 19.71
C PHE A 379 22.42 -19.63 18.94
N VAL A 380 21.96 -20.80 19.41
CA VAL A 380 20.93 -21.60 18.73
C VAL A 380 19.60 -21.51 19.48
N CYS A 381 18.55 -21.04 18.81
CA CYS A 381 17.26 -20.77 19.42
C CYS A 381 16.30 -21.96 19.27
N HIS A 382 15.58 -22.31 20.34
CA HIS A 382 14.46 -23.26 20.28
C HIS A 382 13.17 -22.63 19.76
N CYS A 383 13.02 -21.31 19.95
CA CYS A 383 11.80 -20.57 19.67
C CYS A 383 10.55 -21.24 20.28
N GLY A 384 10.70 -21.76 21.50
CA GLY A 384 9.73 -22.64 22.14
C GLY A 384 9.65 -23.96 21.38
N ILE A 385 8.49 -24.25 20.81
CA ILE A 385 8.31 -25.43 19.95
C ILE A 385 8.46 -25.12 18.46
N ASN A 386 8.57 -23.85 18.07
CA ASN A 386 8.56 -23.50 16.64
C ASN A 386 9.78 -24.04 15.88
N ILE A 387 10.94 -24.16 16.57
CA ILE A 387 12.13 -24.82 16.02
C ILE A 387 12.27 -26.20 16.67
N ALA A 388 12.22 -26.26 18.00
CA ALA A 388 12.52 -27.48 18.75
C ALA A 388 11.52 -28.64 18.58
N SER A 389 10.33 -28.43 18.00
CA SER A 389 9.44 -29.56 17.68
C SER A 389 9.85 -30.34 16.43
N VAL A 390 10.80 -29.83 15.65
CA VAL A 390 11.22 -30.41 14.36
C VAL A 390 12.74 -30.56 14.31
N VAL A 391 13.49 -29.54 14.73
CA VAL A 391 14.95 -29.53 14.72
C VAL A 391 15.47 -29.93 16.10
N ASP A 392 16.40 -30.87 16.16
CA ASP A 392 17.16 -31.16 17.38
C ASP A 392 18.16 -30.03 17.63
N VAL A 393 17.75 -29.06 18.44
CA VAL A 393 18.51 -27.83 18.70
C VAL A 393 19.83 -28.12 19.41
N HIS A 394 19.84 -29.10 20.33
CA HIS A 394 21.06 -29.47 21.03
C HIS A 394 22.06 -30.13 20.09
N LYS A 395 21.59 -30.98 19.17
CA LYS A 395 22.48 -31.55 18.15
C LYS A 395 23.12 -30.46 17.29
N VAL A 396 22.32 -29.48 16.84
CA VAL A 396 22.83 -28.33 16.06
C VAL A 396 23.84 -27.50 16.84
N GLU A 397 23.58 -27.23 18.12
CA GLU A 397 24.49 -26.48 18.98
C GLU A 397 25.81 -27.22 19.25
N ASN A 398 25.78 -28.52 19.55
CA ASN A 398 27.00 -29.31 19.75
C ASN A 398 27.81 -29.46 18.46
N SER A 399 27.19 -29.36 17.28
CA SER A 399 27.89 -29.49 16.00
C SER A 399 28.95 -28.41 15.78
N VAL A 400 28.91 -27.29 16.51
CA VAL A 400 29.81 -26.14 16.31
C VAL A 400 31.03 -26.11 17.24
N GLU A 401 31.14 -27.00 18.22
CA GLU A 401 32.17 -26.95 19.29
C GLU A 401 33.61 -26.92 18.74
N ASP A 402 33.88 -27.72 17.70
CA ASP A 402 35.22 -27.85 17.09
C ASP A 402 35.42 -26.94 15.85
N MET A 403 34.49 -26.02 15.55
CA MET A 403 34.61 -25.16 14.36
C MET A 403 35.63 -24.03 14.56
N GLU A 404 36.45 -23.78 13.54
CA GLU A 404 37.48 -22.74 13.57
C GLU A 404 36.90 -21.36 13.94
N GLY A 405 37.46 -20.74 14.98
CA GLY A 405 37.08 -19.42 15.46
C GLY A 405 35.87 -19.40 16.41
N VAL A 406 35.17 -20.53 16.62
CA VAL A 406 34.10 -20.61 17.63
C VAL A 406 34.73 -20.73 19.02
N VAL A 407 34.43 -19.78 19.90
CA VAL A 407 34.96 -19.74 21.27
C VAL A 407 33.86 -19.82 22.33
N TYR A 408 32.60 -19.72 21.91
CA TYR A 408 31.43 -19.86 22.75
C TYR A 408 30.26 -20.36 21.91
N HIS A 409 29.52 -21.34 22.43
CA HIS A 409 28.26 -21.77 21.86
C HIS A 409 27.27 -22.10 22.97
N THR A 410 25.99 -21.85 22.70
CA THR A 410 24.91 -22.18 23.63
C THR A 410 23.58 -22.22 22.91
N ASP A 411 22.63 -22.99 23.44
CA ASP A 411 21.24 -22.93 23.04
C ASP A 411 20.42 -22.08 24.02
N SER A 412 19.33 -21.50 23.52
CA SER A 412 18.39 -20.73 24.35
C SER A 412 16.97 -20.99 23.92
N LEU A 413 16.07 -21.06 24.89
CA LEU A 413 14.66 -21.31 24.64
C LEU A 413 14.04 -20.21 23.75
N TYR A 414 14.40 -18.95 24.00
CA TYR A 414 14.01 -17.79 23.19
C TYR A 414 15.12 -16.74 23.15
N SER A 415 15.98 -16.76 22.12
CA SER A 415 17.09 -15.80 22.01
C SER A 415 16.66 -14.33 21.92
N CYS A 416 15.41 -14.04 21.57
CA CYS A 416 14.88 -12.67 21.47
C CYS A 416 14.21 -12.17 22.76
N SER A 417 14.16 -12.96 23.84
CA SER A 417 13.62 -12.47 25.12
C SER A 417 14.54 -11.44 25.76
N ALA A 418 14.01 -10.56 26.61
CA ALA A 418 14.79 -9.53 27.29
C ALA A 418 15.97 -10.12 28.09
N ASP A 419 15.71 -11.20 28.85
CA ASP A 419 16.75 -11.90 29.62
C ASP A 419 17.82 -12.53 28.71
N ALA A 420 17.42 -13.10 27.56
CA ALA A 420 18.35 -13.69 26.61
C ALA A 420 19.20 -12.65 25.90
N VAL A 421 18.65 -11.47 25.61
CA VAL A 421 19.38 -10.34 25.02
C VAL A 421 20.43 -9.78 26.00
N GLU A 422 20.09 -9.65 27.29
CA GLU A 422 21.10 -9.26 28.30
C GLU A 422 22.14 -10.37 28.49
N THR A 423 21.73 -11.65 28.53
CA THR A 423 22.68 -12.77 28.59
C THR A 423 23.62 -12.77 27.38
N LEU A 424 23.10 -12.54 26.17
CA LEU A 424 23.91 -12.43 24.95
C LEU A 424 24.96 -11.33 25.08
N LYS A 425 24.58 -10.15 25.57
CA LYS A 425 25.48 -9.03 25.83
C LYS A 425 26.55 -9.38 26.87
N GLU A 426 26.17 -10.03 27.97
CA GLU A 426 27.12 -10.52 28.98
C GLU A 426 28.13 -11.49 28.37
N ARG A 427 27.67 -12.47 27.57
CA ARG A 427 28.55 -13.45 26.91
C ARG A 427 29.48 -12.80 25.88
N ILE A 428 29.01 -11.80 25.13
CA ILE A 428 29.87 -11.01 24.23
C ILE A 428 31.04 -10.38 25.00
N ILE A 429 30.76 -9.82 26.18
CA ILE A 429 31.76 -9.18 27.02
C ILE A 429 32.69 -10.22 27.68
N GLU A 430 32.12 -11.25 28.30
CA GLU A 430 32.83 -12.29 29.06
C GLU A 430 33.81 -13.08 28.19
N HIS A 431 33.36 -13.53 27.00
CA HIS A 431 34.18 -14.33 26.10
C HIS A 431 34.99 -13.48 25.11
N ASN A 432 34.92 -12.15 25.22
CA ASN A 432 35.53 -11.20 24.29
C ASN A 432 35.19 -11.55 22.83
N LEU A 433 33.90 -11.76 22.56
CA LEU A 433 33.44 -12.11 21.22
C LEU A 433 33.58 -10.91 20.30
N ASN A 434 34.08 -11.15 19.08
CA ASN A 434 34.16 -10.14 18.04
C ASN A 434 33.28 -10.46 16.83
N ARG A 435 32.61 -11.62 16.81
CA ARG A 435 31.58 -12.00 15.84
C ARG A 435 30.46 -12.77 16.52
N VAL A 436 29.23 -12.63 16.04
CA VAL A 436 28.07 -13.34 16.59
C VAL A 436 27.31 -14.05 15.47
N VAL A 437 26.99 -15.32 15.67
CA VAL A 437 26.11 -16.10 14.80
C VAL A 437 24.85 -16.47 15.60
N ILE A 438 23.67 -16.16 15.07
CA ILE A 438 22.40 -16.46 15.74
C ILE A 438 21.54 -17.34 14.84
N ALA A 439 21.36 -18.59 15.22
CA ALA A 439 20.52 -19.55 14.52
C ALA A 439 19.11 -19.57 15.10
N ALA A 440 18.18 -18.89 14.42
CA ALA A 440 16.82 -18.67 14.91
C ALA A 440 15.83 -18.44 13.75
N CYS A 441 15.06 -17.36 13.85
CA CYS A 441 14.09 -16.92 12.84
C CYS A 441 14.73 -16.12 11.70
N SER A 442 13.90 -15.61 10.80
CA SER A 442 14.33 -14.75 9.69
C SER A 442 15.08 -13.47 10.14
N PRO A 443 16.21 -13.10 9.49
CA PRO A 443 16.91 -11.84 9.74
C PRO A 443 16.04 -10.61 9.51
N ARG A 444 15.03 -10.72 8.62
CA ARG A 444 14.07 -9.63 8.36
C ARG A 444 13.27 -9.21 9.59
N THR A 445 13.19 -10.07 10.61
CA THR A 445 12.39 -9.85 11.81
C THR A 445 13.23 -9.32 12.96
N HIS A 446 14.30 -10.04 13.33
CA HIS A 446 15.03 -9.78 14.57
C HIS A 446 16.51 -9.40 14.39
N GLU A 447 17.04 -9.32 13.16
CA GLU A 447 18.42 -8.84 12.98
C GLU A 447 18.60 -7.43 13.55
N PRO A 448 17.67 -6.46 13.35
CA PRO A 448 17.79 -5.16 14.00
C PRO A 448 17.86 -5.23 15.53
N LEU A 449 17.13 -6.16 16.16
CA LEU A 449 17.16 -6.34 17.62
C LEU A 449 18.58 -6.74 18.07
N PHE A 450 19.15 -7.76 17.43
CA PHE A 450 20.48 -8.25 17.80
C PHE A 450 21.59 -7.27 17.42
N GLN A 451 21.43 -6.54 16.30
CA GLN A 451 22.31 -5.42 15.95
C GLN A 451 22.36 -4.36 17.06
N GLU A 452 21.23 -4.04 17.66
CA GLU A 452 21.16 -3.14 18.82
C GLU A 452 21.79 -3.74 20.08
N THR A 453 21.65 -5.06 20.30
CA THR A 453 22.36 -5.77 21.37
C THR A 453 23.87 -5.69 21.22
N LEU A 454 24.38 -5.90 20.00
CA LEU A 454 25.82 -5.80 19.69
C LEU A 454 26.34 -4.39 20.00
N LYS A 455 25.63 -3.35 19.55
CA LYS A 455 25.99 -1.95 19.89
C LYS A 455 26.01 -1.73 21.40
N SER A 456 25.02 -2.26 22.12
CA SER A 456 24.94 -2.19 23.58
C SER A 456 26.07 -2.93 24.30
N ALA A 457 26.71 -3.90 23.63
CA ALA A 457 27.90 -4.61 24.10
C ALA A 457 29.23 -3.96 23.65
N GLY A 458 29.18 -2.87 22.87
CA GLY A 458 30.33 -2.18 22.30
C GLY A 458 30.91 -2.86 21.05
N LEU A 459 30.14 -3.70 20.37
CA LEU A 459 30.53 -4.34 19.11
C LEU A 459 29.86 -3.65 17.91
N ASN A 460 30.56 -3.58 16.77
CA ASN A 460 29.99 -3.06 15.53
C ASN A 460 28.76 -3.91 15.15
N ARG A 461 27.63 -3.25 14.87
CA ARG A 461 26.36 -3.92 14.54
C ARG A 461 26.45 -4.88 13.35
N CYS A 462 27.40 -4.70 12.44
CA CYS A 462 27.52 -5.55 11.25
C CYS A 462 28.32 -6.84 11.48
N LEU A 463 28.82 -7.06 12.70
CA LEU A 463 29.57 -8.26 13.07
C LEU A 463 28.65 -9.41 13.52
N ILE A 464 27.52 -9.55 12.83
CA ILE A 464 26.50 -10.57 13.08
C ILE A 464 26.10 -11.28 11.79
N GLU A 465 25.92 -12.60 11.87
CA GLU A 465 25.21 -13.41 10.86
C GLU A 465 23.99 -14.08 11.50
N MET A 466 22.80 -13.82 10.97
CA MET A 466 21.59 -14.55 11.36
C MET A 466 21.34 -15.74 10.44
N VAL A 467 21.09 -16.90 11.05
CA VAL A 467 20.82 -18.16 10.37
C VAL A 467 19.35 -18.52 10.56
N ASN A 468 18.61 -18.60 9.45
CA ASN A 468 17.18 -18.84 9.49
C ASN A 468 16.88 -20.36 9.53
N ILE A 469 16.89 -20.95 10.72
CA ILE A 469 16.56 -22.36 10.95
C ILE A 469 15.07 -22.58 11.30
N ARG A 470 14.26 -21.51 11.27
CA ARG A 470 12.81 -21.60 11.49
C ARG A 470 12.01 -21.53 10.20
N ASP A 471 11.89 -20.33 9.63
CA ASP A 471 11.06 -20.05 8.46
C ASP A 471 11.58 -20.78 7.21
N GLN A 472 12.88 -21.04 7.13
CA GLN A 472 13.52 -21.76 6.03
C GLN A 472 13.87 -23.22 6.37
N CYS A 473 13.56 -23.70 7.58
CA CYS A 473 13.86 -25.08 7.97
C CYS A 473 12.72 -25.70 8.79
N SER A 474 12.64 -25.47 10.11
CA SER A 474 11.69 -26.18 10.98
C SER A 474 10.23 -26.11 10.52
N TRP A 475 9.74 -24.95 10.07
CA TRP A 475 8.34 -24.76 9.67
C TRP A 475 7.99 -25.45 8.35
N VAL A 476 8.95 -25.63 7.45
CA VAL A 476 8.71 -26.20 6.11
C VAL A 476 9.06 -27.68 6.03
N HIS A 477 9.73 -28.22 7.06
CA HIS A 477 10.26 -29.59 7.09
C HIS A 477 9.72 -30.41 8.28
N ALA A 478 8.52 -30.09 8.77
CA ALA A 478 7.94 -30.76 9.93
C ALA A 478 7.73 -32.29 9.75
N GLY A 479 7.64 -32.76 8.50
CA GLY A 479 7.56 -34.18 8.15
C GLY A 479 8.90 -34.91 8.07
N GLU A 480 10.02 -34.18 8.13
CA GLU A 480 11.39 -34.71 7.96
C GLU A 480 12.35 -34.17 9.05
N PRO A 481 12.14 -34.50 10.35
CA PRO A 481 12.89 -33.90 11.47
C PRO A 481 14.42 -34.12 11.42
N ASP A 482 14.85 -35.31 11.03
CA ASP A 482 16.28 -35.65 10.94
C ASP A 482 16.97 -34.81 9.84
N GLU A 483 16.33 -34.69 8.68
CA GLU A 483 16.83 -33.86 7.57
C GLU A 483 16.76 -32.37 7.88
N ALA A 484 15.73 -31.92 8.60
CA ALA A 484 15.65 -30.55 9.10
C ALA A 484 16.79 -30.22 10.07
N THR A 485 17.19 -31.19 10.89
CA THR A 485 18.31 -31.06 11.81
C THR A 485 19.64 -30.98 11.06
N ASN A 486 19.90 -31.91 10.14
CA ASN A 486 21.12 -31.91 9.31
C ASN A 486 21.23 -30.61 8.48
N LYS A 487 20.12 -30.15 7.90
CA LYS A 487 20.08 -28.85 7.20
C LYS A 487 20.41 -27.69 8.13
N SER A 488 19.98 -27.73 9.39
CA SER A 488 20.26 -26.67 10.35
C SER A 488 21.74 -26.64 10.75
N GLU A 489 22.38 -27.81 10.93
CA GLU A 489 23.84 -27.92 11.12
C GLU A 489 24.60 -27.29 9.95
N ASP A 490 24.23 -27.63 8.70
CA ASP A 490 24.83 -27.07 7.50
C ASP A 490 24.68 -25.56 7.43
N LEU A 491 23.47 -25.03 7.67
CA LEU A 491 23.20 -23.59 7.64
C LEU A 491 24.04 -22.83 8.68
N VAL A 492 24.22 -23.39 9.88
CA VAL A 492 25.05 -22.78 10.93
C VAL A 492 26.53 -22.84 10.55
N ARG A 493 27.01 -23.97 10.02
CA ARG A 493 28.40 -24.11 9.55
C ARG A 493 28.73 -23.09 8.45
N MET A 494 27.82 -22.92 7.49
CA MET A 494 27.94 -21.90 6.43
C MET A 494 28.04 -20.48 7.00
N ALA A 495 27.25 -20.17 8.02
CA ALA A 495 27.25 -18.87 8.67
C ALA A 495 28.52 -18.60 9.49
N VAL A 496 28.99 -19.59 10.25
CA VAL A 496 30.28 -19.53 10.96
C VAL A 496 31.41 -19.27 9.97
N ALA A 497 31.43 -20.01 8.85
CA ALA A 497 32.44 -19.83 7.81
C ALA A 497 32.47 -18.39 7.27
N LYS A 498 31.30 -17.81 6.97
CA LYS A 498 31.15 -16.42 6.52
C LYS A 498 31.54 -15.40 7.60
N ALA A 499 31.22 -15.67 8.86
CA ALA A 499 31.46 -14.78 10.00
C ALA A 499 32.96 -14.54 10.25
N ARG A 500 33.82 -15.54 9.98
CA ARG A 500 35.29 -15.41 10.08
C ARG A 500 35.82 -14.23 9.25
N GLY A 501 35.29 -14.03 8.04
CA GLY A 501 35.69 -12.96 7.13
C GLY A 501 35.02 -11.61 7.36
N MET A 502 34.09 -11.48 8.31
CA MET A 502 33.41 -10.21 8.56
C MET A 502 34.37 -9.14 9.08
N GLN A 503 34.04 -7.88 8.86
CA GLN A 503 34.81 -6.71 9.28
C GLN A 503 33.84 -5.63 9.77
N PRO A 504 34.23 -4.78 10.73
CA PRO A 504 33.38 -3.68 11.18
C PRO A 504 33.12 -2.74 10.01
N LEU A 505 31.85 -2.38 9.84
CA LEU A 505 31.44 -1.48 8.76
C LEU A 505 31.06 -0.12 9.38
N PRO A 506 31.69 0.98 8.94
CA PRO A 506 31.44 2.28 9.54
C PRO A 506 30.03 2.77 9.19
N GLU A 507 29.27 3.19 10.20
CA GLU A 507 28.03 3.93 9.96
C GLU A 507 28.37 5.30 9.36
N GLN A 508 27.79 5.60 8.20
CA GLN A 508 27.96 6.89 7.55
C GLN A 508 26.62 7.63 7.55
N THR A 509 26.67 8.92 7.87
CA THR A 509 25.53 9.81 7.70
C THR A 509 25.89 10.92 6.75
N VAL A 510 24.95 11.28 5.89
CA VAL A 510 25.10 12.42 4.99
C VAL A 510 24.12 13.50 5.42
N PRO A 511 24.56 14.77 5.62
CA PRO A 511 23.65 15.86 5.96
C PRO A 511 22.59 16.07 4.87
N VAL A 512 21.43 16.59 5.27
CA VAL A 512 20.31 16.90 4.38
C VAL A 512 20.13 18.41 4.30
N THR A 513 20.09 18.93 3.08
CA THR A 513 19.69 20.31 2.80
C THR A 513 18.20 20.46 3.13
N PRO A 514 17.79 21.32 4.10
CA PRO A 514 16.42 21.40 4.60
C PRO A 514 15.50 22.22 3.68
N LYS A 515 15.58 21.97 2.37
CA LYS A 515 14.81 22.64 1.31
C LYS A 515 14.25 21.61 0.34
N ALA A 516 13.06 21.85 -0.20
CA ALA A 516 12.46 21.02 -1.25
C ALA A 516 12.39 21.76 -2.60
N LEU A 517 12.47 21.01 -3.70
CA LEU A 517 12.12 21.49 -5.04
C LEU A 517 10.80 20.86 -5.48
N ILE A 518 9.86 21.66 -5.96
CA ILE A 518 8.54 21.21 -6.40
C ILE A 518 8.35 21.60 -7.86
N VAL A 519 8.10 20.62 -8.73
CA VAL A 519 7.98 20.83 -10.18
C VAL A 519 6.52 20.77 -10.60
N GLY A 520 5.94 21.95 -10.91
CA GLY A 520 4.55 22.13 -11.32
C GLY A 520 3.70 22.80 -10.24
N ALA A 521 3.05 23.93 -10.56
CA ALA A 521 2.25 24.71 -9.62
C ALA A 521 0.73 24.60 -9.86
N GLY A 522 0.28 23.39 -10.19
CA GLY A 522 -1.13 23.02 -10.09
C GLY A 522 -1.59 22.88 -8.63
N ILE A 523 -2.84 22.42 -8.43
CA ILE A 523 -3.37 22.17 -7.08
C ILE A 523 -2.48 21.22 -6.26
N ALA A 524 -1.91 20.19 -6.90
CA ALA A 524 -1.01 19.25 -6.26
C ALA A 524 0.27 19.93 -5.72
N GLY A 525 1.04 20.59 -6.59
CA GLY A 525 2.30 21.22 -6.18
C GLY A 525 2.12 22.38 -5.19
N MET A 526 1.05 23.18 -5.33
CA MET A 526 0.72 24.20 -4.34
C MET A 526 0.36 23.59 -2.97
N THR A 527 -0.34 22.46 -2.96
CA THR A 527 -0.66 21.72 -1.73
C THR A 527 0.61 21.16 -1.08
N VAL A 528 1.53 20.61 -1.86
CA VAL A 528 2.85 20.15 -1.37
C VAL A 528 3.60 21.32 -0.71
N ALA A 529 3.70 22.45 -1.41
CA ALA A 529 4.45 23.62 -0.95
C ALA A 529 3.89 24.16 0.38
N LEU A 530 2.56 24.26 0.49
CA LEU A 530 1.92 24.69 1.73
C LEU A 530 2.07 23.68 2.85
N THR A 531 1.93 22.38 2.58
CA THR A 531 2.09 21.33 3.61
C THR A 531 3.52 21.30 4.16
N LEU A 532 4.53 21.50 3.32
CA LEU A 532 5.93 21.63 3.76
C LEU A 532 6.18 22.94 4.54
N ALA A 533 5.59 24.05 4.08
CA ALA A 533 5.70 25.35 4.77
C ALA A 533 5.03 25.34 6.14
N ASP A 534 3.87 24.70 6.26
CA ASP A 534 3.15 24.50 7.53
C ASP A 534 3.96 23.60 8.49
N GLN A 535 4.83 22.74 7.94
CA GLN A 535 5.83 21.96 8.69
C GLN A 535 7.17 22.70 8.92
N GLY A 536 7.31 23.96 8.49
CA GLY A 536 8.50 24.79 8.73
C GLY A 536 9.61 24.71 7.67
N PHE A 537 9.43 23.93 6.60
CA PHE A 537 10.46 23.72 5.56
C PHE A 537 10.36 24.71 4.41
N ASP A 538 11.51 25.10 3.89
CA ASP A 538 11.62 25.97 2.72
C ASP A 538 11.41 25.16 1.43
N SER A 539 10.82 25.78 0.41
CA SER A 539 10.62 25.15 -0.89
C SER A 539 10.76 26.12 -2.04
N VAL A 540 11.21 25.62 -3.20
CA VAL A 540 11.10 26.32 -4.48
C VAL A 540 10.00 25.65 -5.30
N LEU A 541 8.98 26.41 -5.68
CA LEU A 541 7.86 25.96 -6.50
C LEU A 541 8.03 26.46 -7.94
N LEU A 542 8.23 25.53 -8.87
CA LEU A 542 8.38 25.82 -10.29
C LEU A 542 7.04 25.76 -11.01
N GLU A 543 6.80 26.74 -11.88
CA GLU A 543 5.67 26.79 -12.80
C GLU A 543 6.18 27.09 -14.22
N LYS A 544 5.87 26.20 -15.15
CA LYS A 544 6.24 26.35 -16.57
C LYS A 544 5.53 27.54 -17.22
N GLY A 545 4.28 27.78 -16.84
CA GLY A 545 3.48 28.90 -17.31
C GLY A 545 3.75 30.22 -16.58
N LYS A 546 2.96 31.24 -16.95
CA LYS A 546 2.98 32.57 -16.30
C LYS A 546 2.18 32.63 -15.00
N THR A 547 1.31 31.65 -14.77
CA THR A 547 0.30 31.67 -13.69
C THR A 547 0.20 30.30 -13.06
N LEU A 548 0.08 30.28 -11.73
CA LEU A 548 -0.21 29.05 -10.97
C LEU A 548 -1.67 28.61 -11.18
N GLY A 549 -1.95 27.34 -10.93
CA GLY A 549 -3.31 26.81 -10.84
C GLY A 549 -3.55 25.51 -11.61
N GLY A 550 -2.81 25.30 -12.70
CA GLY A 550 -2.95 24.11 -13.56
C GLY A 550 -4.40 23.85 -13.97
N ASN A 551 -4.77 22.57 -14.09
CA ASN A 551 -6.07 22.14 -14.59
C ASN A 551 -7.26 22.57 -13.73
N LEU A 552 -7.05 22.87 -12.43
CA LEU A 552 -8.13 23.35 -11.56
C LEU A 552 -8.70 24.67 -12.08
N GLY A 553 -7.87 25.51 -12.70
CA GLY A 553 -8.29 26.77 -13.31
C GLY A 553 -9.15 26.61 -14.56
N LEU A 554 -9.28 25.40 -15.10
CA LEU A 554 -10.12 25.07 -16.26
C LEU A 554 -11.50 24.54 -15.86
N LEU A 555 -11.66 24.13 -14.59
CA LEU A 555 -12.92 23.65 -14.03
C LEU A 555 -13.70 24.82 -13.41
N ASN A 556 -15.03 24.72 -13.35
CA ASN A 556 -15.88 25.74 -12.74
C ASN A 556 -16.43 25.31 -11.37
N HIS A 557 -16.78 24.03 -11.24
CA HIS A 557 -17.27 23.44 -10.00
C HIS A 557 -16.91 21.95 -9.92
N THR A 558 -16.84 21.42 -8.70
CA THR A 558 -16.67 19.99 -8.41
C THR A 558 -18.02 19.26 -8.41
N LEU A 559 -18.02 17.93 -8.27
CA LEU A 559 -19.25 17.12 -8.32
C LEU A 559 -20.23 17.45 -7.18
N ASP A 560 -19.71 17.80 -6.01
CA ASP A 560 -20.45 18.31 -4.84
C ASP A 560 -20.83 19.81 -4.95
N ALA A 561 -20.73 20.37 -6.16
CA ALA A 561 -21.01 21.77 -6.49
C ALA A 561 -20.11 22.83 -5.80
N SER A 562 -18.94 22.45 -5.25
CA SER A 562 -17.99 23.43 -4.70
C SER A 562 -17.32 24.28 -5.80
N GLU A 563 -17.20 25.59 -5.59
CA GLU A 563 -16.62 26.53 -6.56
C GLU A 563 -15.08 26.45 -6.63
N THR A 564 -14.55 26.03 -7.79
CA THR A 564 -13.11 25.84 -8.00
C THR A 564 -12.34 27.16 -8.08
N ALA A 565 -12.91 28.19 -8.73
CA ALA A 565 -12.24 29.48 -8.92
C ALA A 565 -11.99 30.22 -7.61
N ALA A 566 -12.96 30.19 -6.69
CA ALA A 566 -12.84 30.80 -5.37
C ALA A 566 -11.76 30.09 -4.53
N HIS A 567 -11.75 28.75 -4.55
CA HIS A 567 -10.73 27.96 -3.88
C HIS A 567 -9.33 28.22 -4.45
N LEU A 568 -9.18 28.19 -5.79
CA LEU A 568 -7.91 28.44 -6.46
C LEU A 568 -7.34 29.82 -6.09
N LYS A 569 -8.18 30.87 -6.06
CA LYS A 569 -7.75 32.21 -5.65
C LYS A 569 -7.23 32.24 -4.22
N LYS A 570 -7.90 31.55 -3.27
CA LYS A 570 -7.45 31.42 -1.87
C LYS A 570 -6.11 30.68 -1.79
N LEU A 571 -5.98 29.58 -2.53
CA LEU A 571 -4.78 28.75 -2.56
C LEU A 571 -3.56 29.53 -3.07
N VAL A 572 -3.69 30.20 -4.22
CA VAL A 572 -2.63 31.05 -4.79
C VAL A 572 -2.24 32.19 -3.84
N ALA A 573 -3.22 32.80 -3.17
CA ALA A 573 -2.94 33.85 -2.19
C ALA A 573 -2.14 33.33 -0.98
N ARG A 574 -2.45 32.13 -0.47
CA ARG A 574 -1.68 31.48 0.61
C ARG A 574 -0.24 31.20 0.17
N VAL A 575 -0.05 30.62 -1.01
CA VAL A 575 1.27 30.32 -1.57
C VAL A 575 2.12 31.60 -1.68
N LYS A 576 1.59 32.65 -2.32
CA LYS A 576 2.31 33.92 -2.51
C LYS A 576 2.59 34.69 -1.21
N LYS A 577 1.79 34.48 -0.16
CA LYS A 577 1.97 35.12 1.14
C LYS A 577 3.03 34.43 2.01
N SER A 578 3.30 33.14 1.76
CA SER A 578 4.26 32.38 2.54
C SER A 578 5.69 32.87 2.29
N LYS A 579 6.46 33.04 3.37
CA LYS A 579 7.91 33.35 3.28
C LYS A 579 8.78 32.12 3.09
N LYS A 580 8.19 30.92 3.19
CA LYS A 580 8.84 29.61 3.05
C LYS A 580 8.75 29.05 1.63
N ILE A 581 8.10 29.76 0.71
CA ILE A 581 7.84 29.29 -0.65
C ILE A 581 8.37 30.31 -1.65
N ASP A 582 9.43 29.96 -2.35
CA ASP A 582 9.97 30.72 -3.47
C ASP A 582 9.27 30.27 -4.76
N VAL A 583 8.48 31.14 -5.39
CA VAL A 583 7.74 30.81 -6.62
C VAL A 583 8.53 31.29 -7.85
N LEU A 584 8.85 30.37 -8.76
CA LEU A 584 9.47 30.67 -10.05
C LEU A 584 8.49 30.31 -11.17
N THR A 585 8.04 31.33 -11.92
CA THR A 585 7.18 31.17 -13.11
C THR A 585 8.00 31.24 -14.39
N ASN A 586 7.44 30.75 -15.51
CA ASN A 586 8.17 30.55 -16.77
C ASN A 586 9.47 29.77 -16.51
N ALA A 587 9.39 28.77 -15.63
CA ALA A 587 10.52 28.07 -15.06
C ALA A 587 10.49 26.59 -15.44
N ASP A 588 11.55 26.13 -16.09
CA ASP A 588 11.77 24.73 -16.45
C ASP A 588 12.99 24.18 -15.73
N LEU A 589 12.91 22.91 -15.31
CA LEU A 589 14.05 22.17 -14.79
C LEU A 589 14.90 21.67 -15.97
N VAL A 590 16.17 22.10 -16.04
CA VAL A 590 17.06 21.84 -17.17
C VAL A 590 18.10 20.77 -16.84
N ASP A 591 18.65 20.81 -15.63
CA ASP A 591 19.64 19.84 -15.17
C ASP A 591 19.38 19.40 -13.72
N PHE A 592 19.78 18.19 -13.40
CA PHE A 592 19.57 17.55 -12.10
C PHE A 592 20.72 16.62 -11.77
N SER A 593 21.34 16.85 -10.61
CA SER A 593 22.44 16.03 -10.11
C SER A 593 22.37 15.88 -8.59
N GLY A 594 23.18 14.97 -8.06
CA GLY A 594 23.25 14.69 -6.63
C GLY A 594 22.42 13.48 -6.20
N PHE A 595 22.12 13.41 -4.92
CA PHE A 595 21.46 12.28 -4.27
C PHE A 595 20.60 12.75 -3.10
N ILE A 596 19.79 11.87 -2.50
CA ILE A 596 18.89 12.22 -1.41
C ILE A 596 19.60 13.05 -0.33
N GLY A 597 19.04 14.21 -0.02
CA GLY A 597 19.60 15.19 0.92
C GLY A 597 20.52 16.24 0.29
N ASN A 598 21.11 15.99 -0.88
CA ASN A 598 22.11 16.84 -1.52
C ASN A 598 21.93 16.85 -3.03
N PHE A 599 20.76 17.30 -3.49
CA PHE A 599 20.52 17.53 -4.90
C PHE A 599 20.88 18.96 -5.28
N SER A 600 21.36 19.12 -6.52
CA SER A 600 21.55 20.42 -7.15
C SER A 600 20.82 20.43 -8.49
N SER A 601 19.95 21.41 -8.68
CA SER A 601 19.07 21.51 -9.83
C SER A 601 19.25 22.84 -10.55
N VAL A 602 19.46 22.78 -11.86
CA VAL A 602 19.53 23.98 -12.71
C VAL A 602 18.15 24.28 -13.24
N VAL A 603 17.62 25.43 -12.87
CA VAL A 603 16.30 25.93 -13.26
C VAL A 603 16.47 27.12 -14.19
N LYS A 604 15.83 27.06 -15.35
CA LYS A 604 15.77 28.18 -16.29
C LYS A 604 14.46 28.92 -16.12
N SER A 605 14.51 30.16 -15.62
CA SER A 605 13.35 31.04 -15.49
C SER A 605 13.48 32.22 -16.47
N GLY A 606 12.67 32.21 -17.53
CA GLY A 606 12.81 33.15 -18.64
C GLY A 606 14.18 33.02 -19.34
N SER A 607 15.01 34.07 -19.26
CA SER A 607 16.37 34.07 -19.85
C SER A 607 17.49 33.79 -18.84
N LYS A 608 17.16 33.58 -17.56
CA LYS A 608 18.15 33.36 -16.49
C LYS A 608 18.15 31.91 -16.06
N GLU A 609 19.34 31.39 -15.80
CA GLU A 609 19.53 30.10 -15.16
C GLU A 609 19.93 30.32 -13.70
N HIS A 610 19.36 29.51 -12.82
CA HIS A 610 19.59 29.54 -11.39
C HIS A 610 19.84 28.11 -10.90
N THR A 611 20.88 27.92 -10.10
CA THR A 611 21.10 26.66 -9.38
C THR A 611 20.36 26.69 -8.07
N VAL A 612 19.60 25.63 -7.79
CA VAL A 612 18.85 25.42 -6.55
C VAL A 612 19.36 24.15 -5.89
N ASP A 613 19.95 24.29 -4.72
CA ASP A 613 20.32 23.14 -3.88
C ASP A 613 19.15 22.79 -2.95
N HIS A 614 18.84 21.51 -2.83
CA HIS A 614 17.71 21.01 -2.06
C HIS A 614 17.92 19.54 -1.65
N GLY A 615 17.16 19.09 -0.65
CA GLY A 615 17.26 17.73 -0.13
C GLY A 615 16.33 16.73 -0.82
N VAL A 616 15.23 17.21 -1.39
CA VAL A 616 14.16 16.38 -1.96
C VAL A 616 13.44 17.07 -3.13
N VAL A 617 12.91 16.27 -4.05
CA VAL A 617 12.10 16.74 -5.20
C VAL A 617 10.71 16.15 -5.17
N VAL A 618 9.68 16.95 -5.44
CA VAL A 618 8.32 16.48 -5.68
C VAL A 618 7.85 16.85 -7.09
N LEU A 619 7.44 15.84 -7.85
CA LEU A 619 6.94 15.98 -9.22
C LEU A 619 5.41 16.10 -9.22
N ALA A 620 4.91 17.22 -9.75
CA ALA A 620 3.51 17.59 -9.77
C ALA A 620 3.11 18.26 -11.10
N THR A 621 3.67 17.80 -12.23
CA THR A 621 3.56 18.46 -13.54
C THR A 621 2.17 18.44 -14.17
N GLY A 622 1.24 17.64 -13.64
CA GLY A 622 -0.13 17.61 -14.14
C GLY A 622 -0.30 16.74 -15.38
N GLY A 623 -1.27 17.09 -16.20
CA GLY A 623 -1.66 16.36 -17.41
C GLY A 623 -2.67 17.18 -18.23
N HIS A 624 -3.06 16.69 -19.40
CA HIS A 624 -4.00 17.37 -20.29
C HIS A 624 -4.98 16.40 -20.95
N GLU A 625 -6.08 16.92 -21.51
CA GLU A 625 -7.06 16.11 -22.24
C GLU A 625 -6.39 15.47 -23.47
N HIS A 626 -6.57 14.17 -23.63
CA HIS A 626 -6.31 13.48 -24.89
C HIS A 626 -7.27 13.97 -25.97
N ARG A 627 -6.79 14.11 -27.20
CA ARG A 627 -7.61 14.52 -28.35
C ARG A 627 -7.60 13.41 -29.40
N PRO A 628 -8.60 12.51 -29.39
CA PRO A 628 -8.65 11.39 -30.33
C PRO A 628 -8.91 11.87 -31.77
N GLY A 629 -8.33 11.16 -32.75
CA GLY A 629 -8.46 11.46 -34.18
C GLY A 629 -9.80 11.08 -34.83
N GLY A 630 -10.86 10.88 -34.03
CA GLY A 630 -12.19 10.45 -34.47
C GLY A 630 -13.32 11.32 -33.93
N TYR A 631 -14.57 10.88 -34.16
CA TYR A 631 -15.79 11.53 -33.65
C TYR A 631 -16.04 12.97 -34.13
N LEU A 632 -15.32 13.44 -35.17
CA LEU A 632 -15.34 14.83 -35.68
C LEU A 632 -14.88 15.88 -34.67
N LEU A 633 -14.09 15.49 -33.66
CA LEU A 633 -13.53 16.43 -32.68
C LEU A 633 -12.54 17.39 -33.36
N GLY A 634 -12.78 18.70 -33.25
CA GLY A 634 -11.98 19.73 -33.91
C GLY A 634 -12.39 20.01 -35.37
N GLU A 635 -13.11 19.09 -36.01
CA GLU A 635 -13.69 19.27 -37.35
C GLU A 635 -15.06 19.92 -37.29
N ASN A 636 -15.90 19.53 -36.31
CA ASN A 636 -17.23 20.09 -36.10
C ASN A 636 -17.32 20.85 -34.77
N LYS A 637 -17.75 22.11 -34.80
CA LYS A 637 -17.95 22.97 -33.62
C LYS A 637 -19.06 22.49 -32.65
N LYS A 638 -19.88 21.53 -33.07
CA LYS A 638 -20.93 20.89 -32.24
C LYS A 638 -20.42 19.68 -31.47
N VAL A 639 -19.19 19.22 -31.75
CA VAL A 639 -18.51 18.17 -31.00
C VAL A 639 -17.50 18.83 -30.07
N LEU A 640 -17.65 18.59 -28.77
CA LEU A 640 -16.87 19.22 -27.71
C LEU A 640 -16.27 18.16 -26.80
N THR A 641 -15.19 18.46 -26.08
CA THR A 641 -14.80 17.69 -24.90
C THR A 641 -15.71 18.02 -23.70
N GLN A 642 -15.69 17.19 -22.66
CA GLN A 642 -16.42 17.51 -21.42
C GLN A 642 -15.94 18.82 -20.77
N MET A 643 -14.65 19.16 -20.84
CA MET A 643 -14.15 20.44 -20.31
C MET A 643 -14.61 21.63 -21.17
N GLU A 644 -14.66 21.48 -22.50
CA GLU A 644 -15.21 22.50 -23.40
C GLU A 644 -16.71 22.72 -23.17
N LEU A 645 -17.46 21.64 -22.97
CA LEU A 645 -18.87 21.69 -22.58
C LEU A 645 -19.04 22.42 -21.24
N GLU A 646 -18.25 22.08 -20.23
CA GLU A 646 -18.32 22.73 -18.91
C GLU A 646 -18.08 24.24 -19.03
N LYS A 647 -17.08 24.66 -19.81
CA LYS A 647 -16.81 26.08 -20.09
C LYS A 647 -17.99 26.76 -20.78
N ARG A 648 -18.67 26.08 -21.71
CA ARG A 648 -19.88 26.58 -22.36
C ARG A 648 -21.02 26.75 -21.35
N LEU A 649 -21.26 25.76 -20.50
CA LEU A 649 -22.34 25.78 -19.50
C LEU A 649 -22.13 26.87 -18.43
N ALA A 650 -20.88 27.18 -18.08
CA ALA A 650 -20.57 28.28 -17.16
C ALA A 650 -20.70 29.68 -17.78
N GLY A 651 -20.68 29.81 -19.12
CA GLY A 651 -20.78 31.09 -19.82
C GLY A 651 -22.13 31.81 -19.59
N ARG A 652 -22.23 33.10 -19.94
CA ARG A 652 -23.45 33.92 -19.69
C ARG A 652 -24.52 33.85 -20.80
N ALA A 653 -24.31 33.04 -21.84
CA ALA A 653 -25.24 32.96 -22.97
C ALA A 653 -26.58 32.34 -22.57
N LYS A 654 -27.71 32.89 -23.04
CA LYS A 654 -29.06 32.37 -22.73
C LYS A 654 -29.28 30.93 -23.21
N ASN A 655 -28.68 30.53 -24.34
CA ASN A 655 -28.81 29.19 -24.93
C ASN A 655 -27.57 28.31 -24.68
N ARG A 656 -26.99 28.42 -23.48
CA ARG A 656 -25.77 27.69 -23.12
C ARG A 656 -25.99 26.19 -22.94
N ALA A 657 -27.14 25.79 -22.40
CA ALA A 657 -27.58 24.40 -22.34
C ALA A 657 -28.27 23.99 -23.65
N PRO A 658 -27.92 22.85 -24.26
CA PRO A 658 -28.56 22.36 -25.48
C PRO A 658 -29.98 21.84 -25.23
N GLY A 659 -30.78 21.70 -26.30
CA GLY A 659 -32.07 21.01 -26.25
C GLY A 659 -31.89 19.49 -26.26
N SER A 660 -30.90 18.99 -27.00
CA SER A 660 -30.49 17.58 -26.99
C SER A 660 -28.97 17.43 -27.03
N ILE A 661 -28.44 16.48 -26.24
CA ILE A 661 -27.01 16.16 -26.20
C ILE A 661 -26.77 14.67 -26.05
N VAL A 662 -25.76 14.18 -26.75
CA VAL A 662 -25.19 12.84 -26.55
C VAL A 662 -23.81 12.98 -25.96
N MET A 663 -23.57 12.33 -24.83
CA MET A 663 -22.25 12.22 -24.20
C MET A 663 -21.70 10.83 -24.48
N ILE A 664 -20.47 10.74 -24.99
CA ILE A 664 -19.82 9.46 -25.31
C ILE A 664 -18.68 9.23 -24.32
N GLN A 665 -18.84 8.22 -23.47
CA GLN A 665 -17.80 7.80 -22.52
C GLN A 665 -16.64 7.11 -23.24
N CYS A 666 -15.46 7.16 -22.63
CA CYS A 666 -14.27 6.44 -23.09
C CYS A 666 -13.84 6.77 -24.54
N ALA A 667 -14.16 7.97 -25.05
CA ALA A 667 -13.74 8.40 -26.38
C ALA A 667 -12.21 8.51 -26.44
N GLY A 668 -11.55 7.65 -27.23
CA GLY A 668 -10.09 7.54 -27.26
C GLY A 668 -9.49 6.88 -26.02
N SER A 669 -10.22 6.01 -25.30
CA SER A 669 -9.71 5.35 -24.08
C SER A 669 -10.24 3.93 -23.87
N ARG A 670 -9.55 3.16 -23.01
CA ARG A 670 -9.84 1.75 -22.65
C ARG A 670 -9.84 0.79 -23.85
N GLY A 671 -8.81 0.80 -24.68
CA GLY A 671 -8.69 -0.09 -25.85
C GLY A 671 -9.00 0.58 -27.20
N ASP A 672 -8.97 1.91 -27.20
CA ASP A 672 -8.91 2.76 -28.41
C ASP A 672 -7.48 3.34 -28.47
N ASP A 673 -7.30 4.66 -28.56
CA ASP A 673 -5.96 5.29 -28.51
C ASP A 673 -5.21 5.03 -27.18
N LEU A 674 -5.93 4.99 -26.05
CA LEU A 674 -5.38 4.76 -24.71
C LEU A 674 -5.90 3.43 -24.14
N ASN A 675 -5.05 2.70 -23.41
CA ASN A 675 -5.37 1.38 -22.84
C ASN A 675 -5.83 1.42 -21.37
N TYR A 676 -6.07 2.61 -20.81
CA TYR A 676 -6.41 2.79 -19.40
C TYR A 676 -7.63 3.68 -19.19
N CYS A 677 -8.20 3.60 -17.99
CA CYS A 677 -9.24 4.49 -17.52
C CYS A 677 -8.64 5.76 -16.92
N SER A 678 -9.21 6.92 -17.26
CA SER A 678 -8.78 8.21 -16.72
C SER A 678 -9.50 8.64 -15.43
N LYS A 679 -10.29 7.75 -14.80
CA LYS A 679 -10.90 7.86 -13.47
C LYS A 679 -11.89 9.03 -13.23
N VAL A 680 -11.84 10.12 -14.00
CA VAL A 680 -12.64 11.34 -13.79
C VAL A 680 -13.77 11.54 -14.81
N CYS A 681 -13.67 10.93 -15.99
CA CYS A 681 -14.53 11.26 -17.14
C CYS A 681 -16.00 10.89 -16.91
N CYS A 682 -16.29 9.82 -16.14
CA CYS A 682 -17.65 9.45 -15.76
C CYS A 682 -18.27 10.49 -14.82
N ASN A 683 -17.50 10.95 -13.82
CA ASN A 683 -17.95 11.97 -12.88
C ASN A 683 -18.18 13.31 -13.58
N HIS A 684 -17.31 13.70 -14.53
CA HIS A 684 -17.49 14.91 -15.33
C HIS A 684 -18.76 14.86 -16.20
N ALA A 685 -19.04 13.72 -16.84
CA ALA A 685 -20.26 13.55 -17.63
C ALA A 685 -21.53 13.67 -16.77
N VAL A 686 -21.56 13.01 -15.62
CA VAL A 686 -22.70 13.09 -14.68
C VAL A 686 -22.87 14.52 -14.15
N LYS A 687 -21.78 15.17 -13.75
CA LYS A 687 -21.77 16.58 -13.31
C LYS A 687 -22.37 17.50 -14.37
N ASN A 688 -21.88 17.43 -15.60
CA ASN A 688 -22.36 18.26 -16.70
C ASN A 688 -23.82 17.92 -17.09
N ALA A 689 -24.21 16.65 -17.02
CA ALA A 689 -25.59 16.22 -17.28
C ALA A 689 -26.57 16.81 -16.24
N LEU A 690 -26.21 16.78 -14.96
CA LEU A 690 -26.99 17.40 -13.88
C LEU A 690 -27.10 18.91 -14.07
N GLN A 691 -26.00 19.59 -14.41
CA GLN A 691 -26.01 21.02 -14.69
C GLN A 691 -26.89 21.37 -15.90
N ILE A 692 -26.89 20.54 -16.95
CA ILE A 692 -27.79 20.72 -18.10
C ILE A 692 -29.25 20.59 -17.66
N LYS A 693 -29.60 19.58 -16.85
CA LYS A 693 -30.96 19.39 -16.33
C LYS A 693 -31.40 20.53 -15.40
N GLU A 694 -30.48 21.14 -14.67
CA GLU A 694 -30.78 22.33 -13.87
C GLU A 694 -31.07 23.56 -14.76
N LEU A 695 -30.25 23.79 -15.78
CA LEU A 695 -30.40 24.93 -16.69
C LEU A 695 -31.53 24.77 -17.69
N ASN A 696 -31.81 23.55 -18.13
CA ASN A 696 -32.85 23.17 -19.06
C ASN A 696 -33.45 21.80 -18.67
N PRO A 697 -34.46 21.76 -17.78
CA PRO A 697 -35.09 20.51 -17.34
C PRO A 697 -35.67 19.66 -18.48
N ALA A 698 -36.07 20.30 -19.58
CA ALA A 698 -36.61 19.63 -20.76
C ALA A 698 -35.53 19.05 -21.70
N ALA A 699 -34.24 19.31 -21.44
CA ALA A 699 -33.16 18.82 -22.29
C ALA A 699 -33.15 17.29 -22.34
N GLN A 700 -33.00 16.73 -23.54
CA GLN A 700 -32.69 15.31 -23.72
C GLN A 700 -31.19 15.09 -23.55
N VAL A 701 -30.81 14.31 -22.55
CA VAL A 701 -29.41 13.99 -22.25
C VAL A 701 -29.27 12.47 -22.33
N ILE A 702 -28.46 12.00 -23.27
CA ILE A 702 -28.13 10.58 -23.45
C ILE A 702 -26.64 10.41 -23.20
N VAL A 703 -26.27 9.43 -22.37
CA VAL A 703 -24.89 9.06 -22.08
C VAL A 703 -24.66 7.65 -22.60
N LEU A 704 -23.82 7.52 -23.62
CA LEU A 704 -23.38 6.23 -24.17
C LEU A 704 -22.13 5.79 -23.43
N TYR A 705 -22.12 4.59 -22.86
CA TYR A 705 -21.03 4.16 -21.97
C TYR A 705 -20.72 2.67 -22.03
N ARG A 706 -19.52 2.28 -21.60
CA ARG A 706 -19.18 0.86 -21.36
C ARG A 706 -19.55 0.47 -19.93
N ASP A 707 -18.83 1.08 -18.98
CA ASP A 707 -19.06 0.98 -17.54
C ASP A 707 -19.15 2.37 -16.93
N MET A 708 -20.18 2.64 -16.12
CA MET A 708 -20.22 3.87 -15.33
C MET A 708 -19.37 3.68 -14.08
N ARG A 709 -18.21 4.37 -14.04
CA ARG A 709 -17.25 4.32 -12.92
C ARG A 709 -17.42 5.47 -11.95
N THR A 710 -18.65 5.70 -11.49
CA THR A 710 -18.99 6.67 -10.43
C THR A 710 -18.82 6.03 -9.05
N TYR A 711 -17.59 5.66 -8.70
CA TYR A 711 -17.25 4.93 -7.46
C TYR A 711 -17.39 5.80 -6.20
N GLY A 712 -17.36 5.16 -5.02
CA GLY A 712 -17.60 5.84 -3.75
C GLY A 712 -18.97 6.52 -3.72
N TYR A 713 -18.99 7.73 -3.19
CA TYR A 713 -20.19 8.57 -3.08
C TYR A 713 -20.62 9.22 -4.40
N ALA A 714 -19.80 9.15 -5.46
CA ALA A 714 -20.21 9.65 -6.79
C ALA A 714 -21.40 8.85 -7.37
N GLU A 715 -21.69 7.67 -6.84
CA GLU A 715 -22.87 6.88 -7.21
C GLU A 715 -24.18 7.62 -6.92
N ASP A 716 -24.24 8.44 -5.87
CA ASP A 716 -25.44 9.22 -5.55
C ASP A 716 -25.76 10.23 -6.66
N ALA A 717 -24.75 10.92 -7.19
CA ALA A 717 -24.91 11.83 -8.31
C ALA A 717 -25.33 11.10 -9.60
N TYR A 718 -24.81 9.89 -9.81
CA TYR A 718 -25.24 9.04 -10.93
C TYR A 718 -26.72 8.66 -10.81
N ARG A 719 -27.16 8.24 -9.63
CA ARG A 719 -28.57 7.96 -9.34
C ARG A 719 -29.44 9.20 -9.52
N GLU A 720 -29.01 10.35 -9.02
CA GLU A 720 -29.73 11.62 -9.18
C GLU A 720 -29.92 11.99 -10.66
N ALA A 721 -28.88 11.82 -11.48
CA ALA A 721 -28.96 12.09 -12.91
C ALA A 721 -30.02 11.20 -13.59
N ARG A 722 -30.08 9.92 -13.23
CA ARG A 722 -31.12 8.99 -13.72
C ARG A 722 -32.52 9.43 -13.30
N LEU A 723 -32.70 9.83 -12.03
CA LEU A 723 -33.99 10.33 -11.53
C LEU A 723 -34.45 11.61 -12.23
N LYS A 724 -33.51 12.47 -12.66
CA LYS A 724 -33.77 13.67 -13.47
C LYS A 724 -33.98 13.37 -14.97
N GLY A 725 -34.08 12.10 -15.36
CA GLY A 725 -34.36 11.69 -16.72
C GLY A 725 -33.18 11.83 -17.68
N VAL A 726 -31.95 11.67 -17.19
CA VAL A 726 -30.77 11.40 -18.03
C VAL A 726 -30.79 9.90 -18.40
N ILE A 727 -30.65 9.62 -19.70
CA ILE A 727 -30.69 8.26 -20.24
C ILE A 727 -29.26 7.74 -20.34
N PHE A 728 -29.00 6.53 -19.84
CA PHE A 728 -27.70 5.87 -19.91
C PHE A 728 -27.83 4.58 -20.71
N ILE A 729 -27.12 4.49 -21.83
CA ILE A 729 -27.20 3.34 -22.74
C ILE A 729 -25.82 2.68 -22.81
N PRO A 730 -25.70 1.41 -22.41
CA PRO A 730 -24.45 0.69 -22.50
C PRO A 730 -24.10 0.36 -23.97
N TYR A 731 -22.81 0.33 -24.30
CA TYR A 731 -22.30 -0.18 -25.58
C TYR A 731 -21.07 -1.07 -25.35
N GLU A 732 -20.86 -2.01 -26.28
CA GLU A 732 -19.68 -2.88 -26.29
C GLU A 732 -18.59 -2.33 -27.21
N LEU A 733 -17.32 -2.66 -26.94
CA LEU A 733 -16.18 -2.07 -27.66
C LEU A 733 -16.21 -2.36 -29.17
N ASP A 734 -16.67 -3.53 -29.57
CA ASP A 734 -16.85 -3.96 -30.96
C ASP A 734 -18.06 -3.29 -31.65
N LYS A 735 -19.02 -2.77 -30.87
CA LYS A 735 -20.19 -2.01 -31.32
C LYS A 735 -20.15 -0.54 -30.85
N LYS A 736 -19.00 0.12 -31.03
CA LYS A 736 -18.80 1.50 -30.57
C LYS A 736 -19.71 2.51 -31.30
N PRO A 737 -20.16 3.59 -30.62
CA PRO A 737 -20.94 4.65 -31.26
C PRO A 737 -20.17 5.37 -32.36
N GLU A 738 -20.85 5.71 -33.44
CA GLU A 738 -20.29 6.47 -34.56
C GLU A 738 -20.88 7.88 -34.61
N VAL A 739 -20.03 8.87 -34.82
CA VAL A 739 -20.44 10.28 -34.98
C VAL A 739 -20.11 10.71 -36.39
N TYR A 740 -21.12 11.16 -37.12
CA TYR A 740 -20.97 11.56 -38.51
C TYR A 740 -21.89 12.72 -38.88
N GLU A 741 -21.63 13.36 -40.02
CA GLU A 741 -22.45 14.44 -40.55
C GLU A 741 -23.29 13.98 -41.73
N LYS A 742 -24.56 14.42 -41.74
CA LYS A 742 -25.44 14.31 -42.90
C LYS A 742 -26.05 15.68 -43.22
N GLY A 743 -25.50 16.34 -44.23
CA GLY A 743 -25.86 17.73 -44.56
C GLY A 743 -25.35 18.70 -43.49
N ARG A 744 -26.26 19.42 -42.80
CA ARG A 744 -25.90 20.36 -41.70
C ARG A 744 -26.20 19.81 -40.29
N LYS A 745 -26.64 18.56 -40.23
CA LYS A 745 -27.07 17.88 -39.00
C LYS A 745 -26.00 16.90 -38.54
N LEU A 746 -25.80 16.86 -37.23
CA LEU A 746 -24.90 15.93 -36.56
C LEU A 746 -25.69 14.68 -36.22
N HIS A 747 -25.14 13.50 -36.52
CA HIS A 747 -25.76 12.21 -36.25
C HIS A 747 -24.88 11.39 -35.31
N VAL A 748 -25.54 10.63 -34.43
CA VAL A 748 -24.89 9.63 -33.59
C VAL A 748 -25.61 8.30 -33.80
N LYS A 749 -24.86 7.31 -34.28
CA LYS A 749 -25.35 5.95 -34.49
C LYS A 749 -24.80 5.03 -33.40
N PHE A 750 -25.65 4.20 -32.82
CA PHE A 750 -25.26 3.22 -31.79
C PHE A 750 -26.27 2.07 -31.73
N PHE A 751 -25.86 0.92 -31.22
CA PHE A 751 -26.75 -0.22 -31.01
C PHE A 751 -27.35 -0.16 -29.59
N ASP A 752 -28.67 -0.31 -29.47
CA ASP A 752 -29.35 -0.40 -28.18
C ASP A 752 -29.62 -1.87 -27.83
N GLU A 753 -28.96 -2.39 -26.79
CA GLU A 753 -29.08 -3.79 -26.38
C GLU A 753 -30.47 -4.15 -25.82
N LEU A 754 -31.26 -3.20 -25.35
CA LEU A 754 -32.62 -3.49 -24.87
C LEU A 754 -33.61 -3.59 -26.05
N MET A 755 -33.47 -2.70 -27.03
CA MET A 755 -34.32 -2.71 -28.24
C MET A 755 -33.84 -3.72 -29.30
N GLN A 756 -32.59 -4.17 -29.20
CA GLN A 756 -31.91 -5.02 -30.21
C GLN A 756 -31.93 -4.38 -31.62
N GLU A 757 -31.81 -3.06 -31.69
CA GLU A 757 -31.86 -2.27 -32.93
C GLU A 757 -30.73 -1.24 -33.00
N GLU A 758 -30.34 -0.88 -34.24
CA GLU A 758 -29.41 0.22 -34.49
C GLU A 758 -30.17 1.55 -34.46
N MET A 759 -29.80 2.41 -33.53
CA MET A 759 -30.36 3.73 -33.33
C MET A 759 -29.54 4.77 -34.07
N ASP A 760 -30.21 5.75 -34.68
CA ASP A 760 -29.58 6.92 -35.32
C ASP A 760 -30.31 8.19 -34.88
N ILE A 761 -29.65 8.98 -34.05
CA ILE A 761 -30.23 10.18 -33.44
C ILE A 761 -29.50 11.45 -33.89
N THR A 762 -30.23 12.56 -33.91
CA THR A 762 -29.72 13.87 -34.33
C THR A 762 -29.64 14.85 -33.15
N PRO A 763 -28.56 14.86 -32.36
CA PRO A 763 -28.44 15.78 -31.24
C PRO A 763 -28.01 17.20 -31.66
N ASP A 764 -28.26 18.19 -30.80
CA ASP A 764 -27.73 19.56 -30.99
C ASP A 764 -26.22 19.61 -30.77
N LEU A 765 -25.71 18.81 -29.81
CA LEU A 765 -24.31 18.71 -29.44
C LEU A 765 -23.90 17.26 -29.14
N VAL A 766 -22.62 16.96 -29.35
CA VAL A 766 -21.97 15.76 -28.83
C VAL A 766 -20.86 16.18 -27.87
N ALA A 767 -20.79 15.55 -26.70
CA ALA A 767 -19.71 15.74 -25.75
C ALA A 767 -18.90 14.46 -25.57
N LEU A 768 -17.60 14.55 -25.79
CA LEU A 768 -16.67 13.44 -25.68
C LEU A 768 -16.02 13.45 -24.30
N SER A 769 -16.18 12.37 -23.56
CA SER A 769 -15.50 12.13 -22.29
C SER A 769 -14.15 11.48 -22.56
N VAL A 770 -13.19 12.33 -22.97
CA VAL A 770 -11.83 11.94 -23.36
C VAL A 770 -10.94 11.63 -22.15
N GLY A 771 -9.87 10.86 -22.40
CA GLY A 771 -8.87 10.52 -21.39
C GLY A 771 -7.94 11.67 -21.02
N ILE A 772 -7.08 11.44 -20.02
CA ILE A 772 -6.02 12.33 -19.56
C ILE A 772 -4.68 11.70 -19.88
N VAL A 773 -3.78 12.46 -20.50
CA VAL A 773 -2.37 12.10 -20.74
C VAL A 773 -1.45 12.96 -19.85
N PRO A 774 -0.29 12.42 -19.44
CA PRO A 774 0.65 13.17 -18.61
C PRO A 774 1.32 14.31 -19.39
N ASP A 775 1.77 15.36 -18.69
CA ASP A 775 2.52 16.48 -19.28
C ASP A 775 3.97 16.51 -18.75
N GLY A 776 4.94 16.59 -19.68
CA GLY A 776 6.37 16.73 -19.37
C GLY A 776 7.07 15.55 -18.68
N THR A 777 6.41 14.38 -18.55
CA THR A 777 6.95 13.24 -17.79
C THR A 777 8.13 12.56 -18.48
N GLU A 778 8.16 12.46 -19.81
CA GLU A 778 9.25 11.79 -20.54
C GLU A 778 10.58 12.53 -20.43
N ASP A 779 10.58 13.87 -20.51
CA ASP A 779 11.80 14.67 -20.35
C ASP A 779 12.31 14.62 -18.91
N LEU A 780 11.41 14.75 -17.93
CA LEU A 780 11.75 14.63 -16.52
C LEU A 780 12.21 13.22 -16.14
N SER A 781 11.63 12.18 -16.75
CA SER A 781 12.04 10.79 -16.55
C SER A 781 13.50 10.58 -16.95
N LYS A 782 13.91 11.08 -18.13
CA LYS A 782 15.29 11.01 -18.58
C LYS A 782 16.23 11.78 -17.66
N LEU A 783 15.81 12.96 -17.22
CA LEU A 783 16.62 13.84 -16.38
C LEU A 783 16.83 13.27 -14.97
N LEU A 784 15.75 12.79 -14.34
CA LEU A 784 15.76 12.27 -12.96
C LEU A 784 16.09 10.78 -12.89
N LYS A 785 16.17 10.09 -14.04
CA LYS A 785 16.27 8.63 -14.15
C LYS A 785 15.13 7.90 -13.42
N ALA A 786 13.95 8.51 -13.43
CA ALA A 786 12.76 7.97 -12.80
C ALA A 786 11.93 7.18 -13.82
N PRO A 787 11.57 5.92 -13.55
CA PRO A 787 10.85 5.09 -14.51
C PRO A 787 9.42 5.57 -14.73
N LEU A 788 8.91 5.29 -15.94
CA LEU A 788 7.52 5.51 -16.32
C LEU A 788 6.83 4.16 -16.55
N THR A 789 5.51 4.15 -16.46
CA THR A 789 4.68 3.07 -17.00
C THR A 789 4.64 3.13 -18.53
N ASP A 790 4.11 2.08 -19.17
CA ASP A 790 3.86 2.08 -20.62
C ASP A 790 2.99 3.26 -21.06
N ASP A 791 2.09 3.69 -20.18
CA ASP A 791 1.17 4.82 -20.34
C ASP A 791 1.80 6.18 -20.06
N LYS A 792 3.13 6.24 -19.87
CA LYS A 792 3.95 7.45 -19.69
C LYS A 792 3.75 8.22 -18.38
N PHE A 793 3.05 7.65 -17.41
CA PHE A 793 2.98 8.19 -16.04
C PHE A 793 4.17 7.72 -15.21
N PHE A 794 4.58 8.46 -14.19
CA PHE A 794 5.66 8.00 -13.30
C PHE A 794 5.29 6.73 -12.55
N LEU A 795 6.21 5.76 -12.53
CA LEU A 795 6.06 4.51 -11.80
C LEU A 795 6.50 4.68 -10.34
N GLU A 796 5.56 4.49 -9.41
CA GLU A 796 5.84 4.52 -7.97
C GLU A 796 6.77 3.40 -7.51
N ALA A 797 7.42 3.58 -6.37
CA ALA A 797 8.37 2.61 -5.80
C ALA A 797 7.69 1.30 -5.35
N HIS A 798 6.43 1.38 -4.92
CA HIS A 798 5.60 0.21 -4.64
C HIS A 798 4.12 0.60 -4.57
N VAL A 799 3.28 -0.03 -5.39
CA VAL A 799 1.84 0.31 -5.55
C VAL A 799 1.05 0.43 -4.23
N LYS A 800 1.27 -0.47 -3.25
CA LYS A 800 0.61 -0.41 -1.93
C LYS A 800 1.37 0.40 -0.86
N LEU A 801 2.63 0.05 -0.61
CA LEU A 801 3.38 0.53 0.55
C LEU A 801 4.07 1.90 0.36
N ARG A 802 4.40 2.24 -0.89
CA ARG A 802 5.11 3.47 -1.25
C ARG A 802 4.48 4.12 -2.48
N PRO A 803 3.21 4.56 -2.39
CA PRO A 803 2.43 5.01 -3.54
C PRO A 803 2.79 6.42 -4.03
N VAL A 804 3.64 7.17 -3.31
CA VAL A 804 4.04 8.55 -3.65
C VAL A 804 5.54 8.72 -3.81
N GLU A 805 6.34 7.75 -3.38
CA GLU A 805 7.78 7.70 -3.59
C GLU A 805 8.11 7.12 -4.96
N LEU A 806 9.15 7.61 -5.63
CA LEU A 806 9.72 6.98 -6.82
C LEU A 806 10.88 6.04 -6.45
N PRO A 807 11.29 5.11 -7.33
CA PRO A 807 12.47 4.27 -7.10
C PRO A 807 13.77 5.06 -6.83
N VAL A 808 13.82 6.31 -7.30
CA VAL A 808 14.90 7.26 -7.00
C VAL A 808 14.67 7.88 -5.62
N SER A 809 15.55 7.57 -4.66
CA SER A 809 15.43 8.06 -3.28
C SER A 809 15.43 9.58 -3.22
N GLY A 810 14.51 10.16 -2.43
CA GLY A 810 14.37 11.62 -2.31
C GLY A 810 13.56 12.27 -3.43
N VAL A 811 13.04 11.48 -4.38
CA VAL A 811 12.13 11.93 -5.45
C VAL A 811 10.74 11.35 -5.22
N TYR A 812 9.73 12.22 -5.24
CA TYR A 812 8.34 11.90 -4.96
C TYR A 812 7.45 12.36 -6.12
N VAL A 813 6.24 11.81 -6.22
CA VAL A 813 5.27 12.17 -7.26
C VAL A 813 3.88 12.33 -6.67
N CYS A 814 3.09 13.25 -7.23
CA CYS A 814 1.68 13.41 -6.89
C CYS A 814 0.85 13.97 -8.07
N GLY A 815 -0.48 13.83 -7.94
CA GLY A 815 -1.44 14.36 -8.92
C GLY A 815 -1.39 13.61 -10.25
N LEU A 816 -1.73 14.31 -11.33
CA LEU A 816 -1.88 13.70 -12.66
C LEU A 816 -0.56 13.19 -13.25
N ALA A 817 0.60 13.62 -12.75
CA ALA A 817 1.90 13.09 -13.16
C ALA A 817 2.09 11.61 -12.74
N HIS A 818 1.43 11.18 -11.66
CA HIS A 818 1.41 9.79 -11.20
C HIS A 818 0.35 8.94 -11.91
N GLY A 819 -0.76 9.55 -12.30
CA GLY A 819 -1.89 8.89 -12.95
C GLY A 819 -3.19 9.70 -12.81
N PRO A 820 -4.20 9.50 -13.67
CA PRO A 820 -5.45 10.24 -13.62
C PRO A 820 -6.22 10.00 -12.32
N LYS A 821 -6.68 11.09 -11.67
CA LYS A 821 -7.41 11.02 -10.39
C LYS A 821 -8.21 12.31 -10.12
N PRO A 822 -9.28 12.26 -9.31
CA PRO A 822 -10.06 13.43 -8.93
C PRO A 822 -9.29 14.38 -7.98
N VAL A 823 -9.92 15.51 -7.68
CA VAL A 823 -9.30 16.65 -6.96
C VAL A 823 -8.98 16.30 -5.51
N ASP A 824 -9.92 15.67 -4.80
CA ASP A 824 -9.78 15.19 -3.43
C ASP A 824 -8.62 14.20 -3.29
N GLU A 825 -8.57 13.17 -4.15
CA GLU A 825 -7.45 12.23 -4.18
C GLU A 825 -6.12 12.91 -4.55
N THR A 826 -6.14 13.92 -5.42
CA THR A 826 -4.95 14.70 -5.77
C THR A 826 -4.40 15.45 -4.56
N ILE A 827 -5.27 16.07 -3.76
CA ILE A 827 -4.89 16.79 -2.54
C ILE A 827 -4.33 15.83 -1.50
N ALA A 828 -5.00 14.70 -1.25
CA ALA A 828 -4.52 13.67 -0.34
C ALA A 828 -3.15 13.13 -0.79
N GLN A 829 -2.96 12.83 -2.08
CA GLN A 829 -1.67 12.36 -2.59
C GLN A 829 -0.56 13.43 -2.48
N ALA A 830 -0.89 14.71 -2.69
CA ALA A 830 0.04 15.81 -2.52
C ALA A 830 0.48 16.00 -1.07
N GLN A 831 -0.46 15.93 -0.11
CA GLN A 831 -0.16 15.96 1.32
C GLN A 831 0.70 14.76 1.74
N ALA A 832 0.43 13.57 1.20
CA ALA A 832 1.23 12.38 1.43
C ALA A 832 2.66 12.54 0.89
N ALA A 833 2.82 13.03 -0.34
CA ALA A 833 4.12 13.30 -0.92
C ALA A 833 4.92 14.32 -0.10
N ALA A 834 4.27 15.39 0.38
CA ALA A 834 4.89 16.36 1.27
C ALA A 834 5.31 15.74 2.61
N ALA A 835 4.46 14.93 3.23
CA ALA A 835 4.77 14.24 4.49
C ALA A 835 5.99 13.30 4.33
N LYS A 836 6.01 12.51 3.26
CA LYS A 836 7.13 11.60 2.96
C LYS A 836 8.42 12.37 2.60
N ALA A 837 8.31 13.47 1.86
CA ALA A 837 9.42 14.36 1.54
C ALA A 837 9.98 15.08 2.76
N ALA A 838 9.15 15.38 3.77
CA ALA A 838 9.58 16.01 5.00
C ALA A 838 10.42 15.08 5.89
N ILE A 839 10.24 13.74 5.81
CA ILE A 839 10.98 12.78 6.65
C ILE A 839 12.51 13.01 6.64
N PRO A 840 13.20 13.00 5.47
CA PRO A 840 14.64 13.28 5.45
C PRO A 840 14.98 14.71 5.89
N LEU A 841 14.13 15.69 5.61
CA LEU A 841 14.35 17.09 6.02
C LEU A 841 14.27 17.26 7.56
N VAL A 842 13.34 16.55 8.21
CA VAL A 842 13.19 16.49 9.67
C VAL A 842 14.38 15.81 10.31
N LYS A 843 14.83 14.68 9.75
CA LYS A 843 15.99 13.95 10.29
C LYS A 843 17.29 14.75 10.19
N GLY A 844 17.41 15.64 9.20
CA GLY A 844 18.62 16.47 8.99
C GLY A 844 19.82 15.70 8.46
N ALA A 845 19.76 14.36 8.45
CA ALA A 845 20.75 13.48 7.85
C ALA A 845 20.08 12.19 7.33
N VAL A 846 20.72 11.56 6.35
CA VAL A 846 20.37 10.22 5.88
C VAL A 846 21.47 9.25 6.30
N SER A 847 21.09 8.21 7.05
CA SER A 847 21.97 7.08 7.33
C SER A 847 22.18 6.26 6.07
N VAL A 848 23.45 5.99 5.78
CA VAL A 848 23.85 5.10 4.70
C VAL A 848 24.00 3.71 5.28
N ASP A 849 23.44 2.73 4.58
CA ASP A 849 23.58 1.34 5.00
C ASP A 849 25.09 0.95 4.95
N PRO A 850 25.65 0.38 6.03
CA PRO A 850 27.04 -0.05 6.05
C PRO A 850 27.40 -1.11 4.97
N ILE A 851 26.42 -1.86 4.45
CA ILE A 851 26.67 -2.94 3.45
C ILE A 851 26.88 -2.44 2.01
N VAL A 852 27.01 -1.12 1.80
CA VAL A 852 27.21 -0.53 0.47
C VAL A 852 28.51 -0.98 -0.21
N SER A 853 28.56 -0.78 -1.54
CA SER A 853 29.75 -1.10 -2.32
C SER A 853 30.94 -0.22 -1.97
N LYS A 854 32.15 -0.78 -1.97
CA LYS A 854 33.42 -0.05 -1.88
C LYS A 854 34.29 -0.37 -3.08
N VAL A 855 34.89 0.66 -3.69
CA VAL A 855 35.83 0.49 -4.81
C VAL A 855 37.27 0.59 -4.30
N ASP A 856 38.05 -0.46 -4.51
CA ASP A 856 39.50 -0.44 -4.43
C ASP A 856 40.07 0.28 -5.67
N GLN A 857 40.57 1.50 -5.44
CA GLN A 857 41.06 2.35 -6.52
C GLN A 857 42.36 1.82 -7.14
N ASP A 858 43.13 0.99 -6.44
CA ASP A 858 44.38 0.43 -6.95
C ASP A 858 44.08 -0.70 -7.94
N LYS A 859 43.15 -1.58 -7.61
CA LYS A 859 42.65 -2.66 -8.50
C LYS A 859 41.78 -2.16 -9.64
N CYS A 860 41.15 -0.99 -9.51
CA CYS A 860 40.24 -0.46 -10.51
C CYS A 860 40.97 -0.08 -11.81
N ILE A 861 40.63 -0.69 -12.93
CA ILE A 861 41.23 -0.37 -14.24
C ILE A 861 40.52 0.77 -14.99
N GLY A 862 39.43 1.31 -14.44
CA GLY A 862 38.72 2.45 -15.04
C GLY A 862 37.83 2.10 -16.23
N CYS A 863 37.40 0.85 -16.38
CA CYS A 863 36.60 0.37 -17.53
C CYS A 863 35.17 0.94 -17.61
N SER A 864 34.67 1.59 -16.55
CA SER A 864 33.33 2.20 -16.45
C SER A 864 32.13 1.25 -16.53
N LEU A 865 32.33 -0.07 -16.62
CA LEU A 865 31.25 -1.07 -16.66
C LEU A 865 30.29 -0.97 -15.46
N CYS A 866 30.84 -0.78 -14.27
CA CYS A 866 30.08 -0.62 -13.03
C CYS A 866 29.14 0.60 -13.04
N VAL A 867 29.53 1.68 -13.73
CA VAL A 867 28.69 2.88 -13.89
C VAL A 867 27.48 2.58 -14.77
N SER A 868 27.67 1.89 -15.89
CA SER A 868 26.58 1.52 -16.79
C SER A 868 25.59 0.51 -16.19
N LEU A 869 26.06 -0.33 -15.25
CA LEU A 869 25.25 -1.37 -14.64
C LEU A 869 24.51 -0.93 -13.37
N CYS A 870 24.90 0.18 -12.74
CA CYS A 870 24.29 0.61 -11.49
C CYS A 870 22.91 1.25 -11.75
N PRO A 871 21.78 0.63 -11.35
CA PRO A 871 20.46 1.18 -11.62
C PRO A 871 20.16 2.44 -10.79
N PHE A 872 20.96 2.70 -9.76
CA PHE A 872 20.80 3.82 -8.84
C PHE A 872 21.77 4.98 -9.12
N GLY A 873 22.64 4.85 -10.14
CA GLY A 873 23.67 5.85 -10.43
C GLY A 873 24.66 6.07 -9.27
N ALA A 874 24.85 5.05 -8.42
CA ALA A 874 25.66 5.14 -7.21
C ALA A 874 27.17 5.00 -7.45
N ILE A 875 27.60 4.90 -8.70
CA ILE A 875 29.02 4.82 -9.07
C ILE A 875 29.31 5.88 -10.11
N GLU A 876 30.39 6.62 -9.89
CA GLU A 876 30.88 7.63 -10.82
C GLU A 876 32.35 7.41 -11.17
N MET A 877 32.80 8.05 -12.26
CA MET A 877 34.19 8.01 -12.69
C MET A 877 34.91 9.30 -12.29
N ILE A 878 35.77 9.22 -11.28
CA ILE A 878 36.60 10.33 -10.83
C ILE A 878 37.99 10.28 -11.45
N LYS A 879 38.67 11.42 -11.51
CA LYS A 879 40.06 11.51 -11.97
C LYS A 879 40.99 11.27 -10.78
N VAL A 880 41.81 10.22 -10.85
CA VAL A 880 42.83 9.89 -9.86
C VAL A 880 44.18 9.84 -10.57
N GLY A 881 45.00 10.88 -10.36
CA GLY A 881 46.23 11.08 -11.11
C GLY A 881 45.98 11.23 -12.63
N LYS A 882 46.58 10.34 -13.43
CA LYS A 882 46.44 10.32 -14.90
C LYS A 882 45.32 9.40 -15.41
N ARG A 883 44.64 8.63 -14.55
CA ARG A 883 43.60 7.67 -14.94
C ARG A 883 42.25 8.07 -14.35
N ARG A 884 41.15 7.58 -14.95
CA ARG A 884 39.84 7.62 -14.31
C ARG A 884 39.62 6.34 -13.52
N LYS A 885 39.12 6.46 -12.30
CA LYS A 885 38.82 5.35 -11.40
C LYS A 885 37.36 5.45 -10.97
N ALA A 886 36.73 4.31 -10.71
CA ALA A 886 35.37 4.29 -10.20
C ALA A 886 35.37 4.69 -8.72
N GLN A 887 34.31 5.37 -8.28
CA GLN A 887 34.06 5.70 -6.87
C GLN A 887 32.57 5.49 -6.58
N THR A 888 32.28 4.92 -5.41
CA THR A 888 30.90 4.78 -4.94
C THR A 888 30.45 6.06 -4.24
N ILE A 889 29.25 6.51 -4.60
CA ILE A 889 28.46 7.50 -3.87
C ILE A 889 27.64 6.71 -2.84
N SER A 890 28.16 6.56 -1.62
CA SER A 890 27.61 5.65 -0.60
C SER A 890 26.11 5.87 -0.37
N ALA A 891 25.66 7.12 -0.27
CA ALA A 891 24.26 7.48 -0.04
C ALA A 891 23.29 7.09 -1.17
N SER A 892 23.78 6.88 -2.39
CA SER A 892 22.99 6.40 -3.53
C SER A 892 22.98 4.87 -3.64
N CYS A 893 23.92 4.18 -3.00
CA CYS A 893 24.06 2.74 -3.14
C CYS A 893 22.98 2.01 -2.33
N LYS A 894 22.27 1.07 -2.97
CA LYS A 894 21.24 0.20 -2.34
C LYS A 894 21.74 -1.23 -2.11
N ALA A 895 23.06 -1.41 -2.10
CA ALA A 895 23.72 -2.67 -1.83
C ALA A 895 23.25 -3.89 -2.66
N CYS A 896 22.84 -3.68 -3.93
CA CYS A 896 22.31 -4.77 -4.76
C CYS A 896 23.36 -5.75 -5.30
N GLY A 897 24.66 -5.49 -5.13
CA GLY A 897 25.75 -6.37 -5.56
C GLY A 897 26.05 -6.41 -7.07
N ILE A 898 25.20 -5.85 -7.94
CA ILE A 898 25.35 -5.93 -9.43
C ILE A 898 26.72 -5.46 -9.91
N CYS A 899 27.20 -4.33 -9.39
CA CYS A 899 28.50 -3.77 -9.78
C CYS A 899 29.68 -4.64 -9.33
N SER A 900 29.57 -5.29 -8.18
CA SER A 900 30.58 -6.18 -7.61
C SER A 900 30.69 -7.45 -8.44
N SER A 901 29.56 -8.09 -8.77
CA SER A 901 29.52 -9.35 -9.51
C SER A 901 30.02 -9.24 -10.96
N HIS A 902 30.01 -8.04 -11.54
CA HIS A 902 30.46 -7.79 -12.91
C HIS A 902 31.82 -7.08 -13.00
N CYS A 903 32.50 -6.80 -11.87
CA CYS A 903 33.79 -6.13 -11.91
C CYS A 903 34.87 -7.10 -12.42
N PRO A 904 35.48 -6.85 -13.60
CA PRO A 904 36.40 -7.83 -14.21
C PRO A 904 37.72 -7.98 -13.44
N THR A 905 38.04 -7.06 -12.54
CA THR A 905 39.24 -7.09 -11.71
C THR A 905 38.94 -7.27 -10.23
N PHE A 906 37.68 -7.58 -9.88
CA PHE A 906 37.23 -7.71 -8.49
C PHE A 906 37.64 -6.52 -7.61
N ALA A 907 37.66 -5.32 -8.21
CA ALA A 907 38.01 -4.07 -7.54
C ALA A 907 36.85 -3.50 -6.72
N ILE A 908 35.66 -4.11 -6.79
CA ILE A 908 34.48 -3.67 -6.05
C ILE A 908 34.11 -4.80 -5.09
N SER A 909 33.91 -4.47 -3.83
CA SER A 909 33.39 -5.37 -2.79
C SER A 909 32.12 -4.81 -2.17
N MET A 910 31.31 -5.68 -1.57
CA MET A 910 30.11 -5.31 -0.82
C MET A 910 30.36 -5.55 0.67
N GLY A 911 29.98 -4.60 1.53
CA GLY A 911 30.12 -4.78 2.98
C GLY A 911 29.30 -5.98 3.46
N GLY A 912 29.92 -6.91 4.19
CA GLY A 912 29.26 -8.14 4.68
C GLY A 912 28.96 -9.21 3.63
N PHE A 913 29.30 -8.95 2.35
CA PHE A 913 29.07 -9.85 1.22
C PHE A 913 30.26 -9.82 0.26
N THR A 914 31.49 -9.92 0.78
CA THR A 914 32.67 -10.01 -0.10
C THR A 914 32.70 -11.35 -0.85
N ASN A 915 33.51 -11.42 -1.91
CA ASN A 915 33.64 -12.67 -2.67
C ASN A 915 34.20 -13.79 -1.78
N GLU A 916 35.18 -13.46 -0.94
CA GLU A 916 35.77 -14.41 0.01
C GLU A 916 34.70 -14.94 0.98
N GLN A 917 33.92 -14.05 1.60
CA GLN A 917 32.84 -14.43 2.52
C GLN A 917 31.79 -15.34 1.86
N ILE A 918 31.36 -15.02 0.64
CA ILE A 918 30.37 -15.82 -0.11
C ILE A 918 30.98 -17.17 -0.51
N THR A 919 32.24 -17.19 -0.97
CA THR A 919 32.94 -18.43 -1.32
C THR A 919 33.11 -19.33 -0.10
N ASP A 920 33.52 -18.79 1.04
CA ASP A 920 33.65 -19.56 2.29
C ASP A 920 32.30 -20.13 2.74
N GLN A 921 31.23 -19.34 2.60
CA GLN A 921 29.87 -19.81 2.87
C GLN A 921 29.46 -20.97 1.97
N ILE A 922 29.81 -20.94 0.68
CA ILE A 922 29.49 -22.00 -0.28
C ILE A 922 30.34 -23.26 -0.02
N ILE A 923 31.63 -23.10 0.24
CA ILE A 923 32.55 -24.23 0.49
C ILE A 923 32.15 -25.00 1.76
N ALA A 924 31.64 -24.28 2.76
CA ALA A 924 31.17 -24.89 4.00
C ALA A 924 29.89 -25.72 3.84
N PHE A 925 29.15 -25.62 2.72
CA PHE A 925 27.97 -26.43 2.47
C PHE A 925 28.34 -27.90 2.22
N GLY A 926 27.74 -28.83 2.95
CA GLY A 926 28.06 -30.27 2.89
C GLY A 926 29.48 -30.65 3.36
N GLY A 927 30.19 -29.74 4.03
CA GLY A 927 31.55 -29.95 4.53
C GLY A 927 31.64 -31.05 5.60
N VAL A 928 32.41 -32.08 5.30
CA VAL A 928 32.86 -33.12 6.22
C VAL A 928 33.71 -32.47 7.33
N SER A 929 33.51 -32.83 8.61
CA SER A 929 34.30 -32.24 9.71
C SER A 929 35.80 -32.48 9.48
N GLU A 930 36.69 -31.59 9.91
CA GLU A 930 38.15 -31.81 9.79
C GLU A 930 38.58 -33.13 10.47
N LYS A 931 37.82 -33.57 11.49
CA LYS A 931 37.93 -34.90 12.13
C LYS A 931 37.67 -36.05 11.16
N GLU A 932 36.60 -36.00 10.39
CA GLU A 932 36.26 -37.01 9.39
C GLU A 932 37.19 -36.96 8.16
N ALA A 933 37.73 -35.79 7.81
CA ALA A 933 38.76 -35.68 6.77
C ALA A 933 40.10 -36.32 7.20
N ALA A 934 40.41 -36.32 8.50
CA ALA A 934 41.59 -36.99 9.06
C ALA A 934 41.42 -38.51 9.19
N ASP A 935 40.20 -39.02 9.36
CA ASP A 935 39.91 -40.47 9.39
C ASP A 935 39.81 -41.10 7.98
N VAL A 936 39.70 -40.27 6.93
CA VAL A 936 39.66 -40.70 5.52
C VAL A 936 41.04 -40.60 4.83
N ALA A 937 42.04 -39.98 5.47
CA ALA A 937 43.43 -39.89 5.01
C ALA A 937 44.32 -40.93 5.69
#